data_AF-L7EW65-F1
#
_entry.id   AF-L7EW65-F1
#
_cell.length_a   1.000
_cell.length_b   1.000
_cell.length_c   1.000
_cell.angle_alpha   90.00
_cell.angle_beta   90.00
_cell.angle_gamma   90.00
#
_symmetry.space_group_name_H-M   'P 1'
#
loop_
_entity.id
_entity.type
_entity.pdbx_description
1 polymer ?
#
loop_
_entity_poly.entity_id
_entity_poly.type
_entity_poly.pdbx_seq_one_letter_code
_entity_poly.pdbx_strand_id
1 'polypeptide(L)'
;MEEPRRLGGRYELGHVLGRGGMAEVYLAHDTRLGRTVAVKTLRADLARDPSFQARFRREAQSAASLNHPAIVAVYDTGEDYIDGTSIPYIVMEYVDGSTLRELLHSGRKLLPERTLEMTIGILQALEYSHRSGIVHRDIKPANVMLTRNGQVKVMDFGIARAMGDSGMTMTQTSAVIGTAQYLSPEQAKGEQVDARSDLYSSGCLLYELLTVRPPFIGDSPVAVAYQHVREEPQPPSVFDPEITPEMDAIVLKALVKDPDYRYQSADEMRADIEACLDGQPVAAAAAMGAVGYGAYGYPDDQATTALRSDAGATTMLPPMNPDDGGFGFDDRGPRRRQQKKSNTSTILLAVAGVLVLVGAILIGKYVFDGQAVNDSAFKNPNFVSQTKADAEKAAVNVDLKLTFTDKPCENEPKGNICSQNPAAGADVKKNDTIALVVSTGAPKVIVPSVVGSTVDEATKKLEGDEYQFDVKTVEKESPEDPGSVLEQSLTFGAEVEKGSKITLTIAKEVKKSTVPDVTGQDCDTAKQQMVANGLVGECTEIDTEDDNQDGKVISTVPPAGNQADPGDTVTIQIGKKAEVQQTDVPNVTQKTVGEAKQILQAAGFNNIQFTNGSDQSDTAVVIAQNPQGGKVDDPGNTQITLQTVNFGNGNNGGNGDNNGGIFG
;
A
#
# COMPACT_ATOMS: atom_id res chain seq x y z
N MET A 1 -15.21 -28.40 -33.98
CA MET A 1 -15.64 -27.21 -33.21
C MET A 1 -16.13 -27.74 -31.88
N GLU A 2 -15.50 -27.34 -30.79
CA GLU A 2 -16.08 -27.55 -29.46
C GLU A 2 -17.33 -26.67 -29.36
N GLU A 3 -18.40 -27.15 -28.73
CA GLU A 3 -19.57 -26.32 -28.49
C GLU A 3 -19.21 -25.22 -27.47
N PRO A 4 -19.60 -23.95 -27.72
CA PRO A 4 -19.31 -22.87 -26.78
C PRO A 4 -20.01 -23.13 -25.45
N ARG A 5 -19.25 -23.04 -24.35
CA ARG A 5 -19.74 -23.33 -22.99
C ARG A 5 -20.92 -22.43 -22.64
N ARG A 6 -22.02 -23.01 -22.17
CA ARG A 6 -23.24 -22.30 -21.78
C ARG A 6 -23.49 -22.36 -20.28
N LEU A 7 -23.50 -21.22 -19.60
CA LEU A 7 -23.86 -21.13 -18.18
C LEU A 7 -25.38 -21.09 -18.01
N GLY A 8 -25.91 -21.87 -17.05
CA GLY A 8 -27.34 -21.96 -16.75
C GLY A 8 -28.20 -22.37 -17.95
N GLY A 9 -27.62 -23.01 -18.98
CA GLY A 9 -28.29 -23.33 -20.25
C GLY A 9 -28.70 -22.12 -21.11
N ARG A 10 -28.32 -20.89 -20.72
CA ARG A 10 -28.82 -19.63 -21.33
C ARG A 10 -27.72 -18.71 -21.84
N TYR A 11 -26.61 -18.60 -21.11
CA TYR A 11 -25.56 -17.63 -21.41
C TYR A 11 -24.42 -18.32 -22.13
N GLU A 12 -24.33 -18.10 -23.44
CA GLU A 12 -23.27 -18.67 -24.28
C GLU A 12 -21.99 -17.84 -24.14
N LEU A 13 -20.95 -18.43 -23.54
CA LEU A 13 -19.69 -17.75 -23.29
C LEU A 13 -18.85 -17.65 -24.58
N GLY A 14 -18.37 -16.43 -24.85
CA GLY A 14 -17.36 -16.12 -25.84
C GLY A 14 -15.97 -16.01 -25.20
N HIS A 15 -15.20 -15.00 -25.61
CA HIS A 15 -13.85 -14.77 -25.11
C HIS A 15 -13.83 -14.08 -23.74
N VAL A 16 -12.71 -14.24 -23.03
CA VAL A 16 -12.42 -13.53 -21.77
C VAL A 16 -12.20 -12.05 -22.06
N LEU A 17 -12.92 -11.18 -21.36
CA LEU A 17 -12.75 -9.72 -21.36
C LEU A 17 -11.68 -9.29 -20.34
N GLY A 18 -11.58 -9.97 -19.20
CA GLY A 18 -10.58 -9.66 -18.17
C GLY A 18 -10.45 -10.75 -17.11
N ARG A 19 -9.31 -10.77 -16.42
CA ARG A 19 -9.04 -11.66 -15.28
C ARG A 19 -8.60 -10.85 -14.07
N GLY A 20 -9.32 -10.98 -12.96
CA GLY A 20 -8.95 -10.41 -11.67
C GLY A 20 -8.38 -11.46 -10.72
N GLY A 21 -8.00 -11.02 -9.51
CA GLY A 21 -7.53 -11.94 -8.46
C GLY A 21 -8.60 -12.96 -8.06
N MET A 22 -9.86 -12.55 -7.98
CA MET A 22 -10.98 -13.37 -7.49
C MET A 22 -11.85 -13.99 -8.60
N ALA A 23 -12.05 -13.28 -9.71
CA ALA A 23 -13.03 -13.63 -10.73
C ALA A 23 -12.48 -13.39 -12.14
N GLU A 24 -13.08 -14.08 -13.12
CA GLU A 24 -12.86 -13.86 -14.55
C GLU A 24 -14.13 -13.28 -15.16
N VAL A 25 -13.98 -12.40 -16.16
CA VAL A 25 -15.10 -11.77 -16.86
C VAL A 25 -15.08 -12.22 -18.32
N TYR A 26 -16.21 -12.74 -18.79
CA TYR A 26 -16.40 -13.22 -20.15
C TYR A 26 -17.38 -12.34 -20.90
N LEU A 27 -17.15 -12.16 -22.21
CA LEU A 27 -18.20 -11.73 -23.13
C LEU A 27 -19.16 -12.91 -23.30
N ALA A 28 -20.47 -12.68 -23.25
CA ALA A 28 -21.45 -13.72 -23.49
C ALA A 28 -22.69 -13.23 -24.25
N HIS A 29 -23.43 -14.17 -24.82
CA HIS A 29 -24.72 -13.93 -25.46
C HIS A 29 -25.86 -14.53 -24.63
N ASP A 30 -26.82 -13.69 -24.24
CA ASP A 30 -28.07 -14.12 -23.59
C ASP A 30 -29.01 -14.68 -24.66
N THR A 31 -28.97 -15.99 -24.88
CA THR A 31 -29.74 -16.68 -25.94
C THR A 31 -31.26 -16.54 -25.80
N ARG A 32 -31.76 -16.14 -24.62
CA ARG A 32 -33.20 -15.93 -24.38
C ARG A 32 -33.66 -14.52 -24.76
N LEU A 33 -32.80 -13.51 -24.60
CA LEU A 33 -33.13 -12.10 -24.87
C LEU A 33 -32.42 -11.54 -26.11
N GLY A 34 -31.53 -12.30 -26.74
CA GLY A 34 -30.81 -11.90 -27.96
C GLY A 34 -29.81 -10.77 -27.76
N ARG A 35 -29.31 -10.56 -26.53
CA ARG A 35 -28.43 -9.44 -26.18
C ARG A 35 -27.05 -9.90 -25.74
N THR A 36 -26.04 -9.06 -26.02
CA THR A 36 -24.69 -9.21 -25.47
C THR A 36 -24.66 -8.78 -24.01
N VAL A 37 -23.98 -9.56 -23.18
CA VAL A 37 -23.82 -9.33 -21.73
C VAL A 37 -22.37 -9.63 -21.33
N ALA A 38 -21.92 -9.07 -20.21
CA ALA A 38 -20.72 -9.53 -19.54
C ALA A 38 -21.11 -10.54 -18.45
N VAL A 39 -20.32 -11.59 -18.27
CA VAL A 39 -20.55 -12.59 -17.22
C VAL A 39 -19.29 -12.72 -16.38
N LYS A 40 -19.39 -12.31 -15.12
CA LYS A 40 -18.35 -12.46 -14.11
C LYS A 40 -18.53 -13.83 -13.45
N THR A 41 -17.49 -14.65 -13.40
CA THR A 41 -17.49 -15.98 -12.78
C THR A 41 -16.42 -16.04 -11.71
N LEU A 42 -16.73 -16.58 -10.52
CA LEU A 42 -15.72 -16.87 -9.51
C LEU A 42 -14.71 -17.88 -10.07
N ARG A 43 -13.40 -17.69 -9.85
CA ARG A 43 -12.39 -18.64 -10.37
C ARG A 43 -12.56 -20.01 -9.70
N ALA A 44 -12.35 -21.09 -10.45
CA ALA A 44 -12.60 -22.46 -9.98
C ALA A 44 -11.72 -22.90 -8.79
N ASP A 45 -10.52 -22.34 -8.67
CA ASP A 45 -9.61 -22.57 -7.54
C ASP A 45 -10.12 -21.91 -6.24
N LEU A 46 -10.77 -20.76 -6.35
CA LEU A 46 -11.37 -20.03 -5.21
C LEU A 46 -12.83 -20.44 -4.92
N ALA A 47 -13.52 -21.04 -5.90
CA ALA A 47 -14.93 -21.43 -5.76
C ALA A 47 -15.20 -22.52 -4.72
N ARG A 48 -14.16 -23.21 -4.24
CA ARG A 48 -14.26 -24.20 -3.15
C ARG A 48 -14.31 -23.57 -1.76
N ASP A 49 -13.93 -22.30 -1.63
CA ASP A 49 -13.90 -21.59 -0.34
C ASP A 49 -15.25 -20.86 -0.09
N PRO A 50 -15.99 -21.21 0.98
CA PRO A 50 -17.25 -20.55 1.32
C PRO A 50 -17.14 -19.03 1.55
N SER A 51 -15.97 -18.53 1.98
CA SER A 51 -15.74 -17.10 2.21
C SER A 51 -15.76 -16.30 0.90
N PHE A 52 -15.06 -16.80 -0.13
CA PHE A 52 -15.06 -16.21 -1.47
C PHE A 52 -16.44 -16.33 -2.13
N GLN A 53 -17.15 -17.46 -1.99
CA GLN A 53 -18.54 -17.57 -2.44
C GLN A 53 -19.46 -16.54 -1.75
N ALA A 54 -19.36 -16.39 -0.43
CA ALA A 54 -20.19 -15.46 0.33
C ALA A 54 -19.92 -13.99 -0.06
N ARG A 55 -18.65 -13.63 -0.28
CA ARG A 55 -18.25 -12.30 -0.77
C ARG A 55 -18.84 -12.04 -2.17
N PHE A 56 -18.70 -12.99 -3.09
CA PHE A 56 -19.20 -12.89 -4.46
C PHE A 56 -20.73 -12.74 -4.53
N ARG A 57 -21.48 -13.49 -3.71
CA ARG A 57 -22.95 -13.33 -3.62
C ARG A 57 -23.37 -11.97 -3.06
N ARG A 58 -22.65 -11.42 -2.07
CA ARG A 58 -22.95 -10.09 -1.47
C ARG A 58 -22.67 -8.92 -2.42
N GLU A 59 -21.59 -9.01 -3.19
CA GLU A 59 -21.28 -8.09 -4.29
C GLU A 59 -22.44 -8.03 -5.28
N ALA A 60 -22.89 -9.20 -5.77
CA ALA A 60 -24.01 -9.30 -6.69
C ALA A 60 -25.30 -8.69 -6.13
N GLN A 61 -25.63 -8.96 -4.87
CA GLN A 61 -26.81 -8.42 -4.19
C GLN A 61 -26.76 -6.89 -4.04
N SER A 62 -25.59 -6.34 -3.74
CA SER A 62 -25.41 -4.89 -3.58
C SER A 62 -25.62 -4.17 -4.91
N ALA A 63 -24.91 -4.63 -5.96
CA ALA A 63 -25.00 -4.04 -7.30
C ALA A 63 -26.37 -4.25 -7.97
N ALA A 64 -27.07 -5.37 -7.72
CA ALA A 64 -28.40 -5.63 -8.29
C ALA A 64 -29.51 -4.68 -7.79
N SER A 65 -29.28 -3.95 -6.70
CA SER A 65 -30.22 -2.92 -6.21
C SER A 65 -30.07 -1.58 -6.92
N LEU A 66 -29.01 -1.38 -7.70
CA LEU A 66 -28.64 -0.10 -8.30
C LEU A 66 -29.05 -0.04 -9.78
N ASN A 67 -29.77 1.02 -10.17
CA ASN A 67 -30.15 1.27 -11.56
C ASN A 67 -29.93 2.75 -11.91
N HIS A 68 -28.77 3.06 -12.50
CA HIS A 68 -28.37 4.41 -12.85
C HIS A 68 -27.55 4.40 -14.15
N PRO A 69 -27.66 5.40 -15.05
CA PRO A 69 -26.92 5.41 -16.32
C PRO A 69 -25.42 5.27 -16.17
N ALA A 70 -24.82 5.87 -15.13
CA ALA A 70 -23.39 5.79 -14.85
C ALA A 70 -22.96 4.56 -14.01
N ILE A 71 -23.85 3.60 -13.75
CA ILE A 71 -23.56 2.33 -13.06
C ILE A 71 -23.72 1.17 -14.04
N VAL A 72 -22.84 0.17 -13.95
CA VAL A 72 -22.97 -1.10 -14.69
C VAL A 72 -24.11 -1.92 -14.08
N ALA A 73 -25.20 -2.10 -14.82
CA ALA A 73 -26.37 -2.82 -14.32
C ALA A 73 -26.11 -4.33 -14.16
N VAL A 74 -26.47 -4.90 -13.01
CA VAL A 74 -26.55 -6.37 -12.83
C VAL A 74 -27.94 -6.85 -13.26
N TYR A 75 -27.97 -7.87 -14.12
CA TYR A 75 -29.19 -8.39 -14.73
C TYR A 75 -29.68 -9.71 -14.13
N ASP A 76 -28.75 -10.57 -13.71
CA ASP A 76 -29.06 -11.94 -13.28
C ASP A 76 -27.91 -12.51 -12.44
N THR A 77 -28.20 -13.53 -11.64
CA THR A 77 -27.17 -14.30 -10.92
C THR A 77 -27.50 -15.79 -11.00
N GLY A 78 -26.48 -16.64 -10.90
CA GLY A 78 -26.70 -18.08 -10.94
C GLY A 78 -25.48 -18.86 -10.50
N GLU A 79 -25.60 -20.18 -10.58
CA GLU A 79 -24.56 -21.14 -10.26
C GLU A 79 -24.44 -22.15 -11.40
N ASP A 80 -23.22 -22.53 -11.74
CA ASP A 80 -22.90 -23.59 -12.71
C ASP A 80 -22.00 -24.63 -12.02
N TYR A 81 -21.97 -25.87 -12.52
CA TYR A 81 -21.22 -26.96 -11.90
C TYR A 81 -20.08 -27.44 -12.81
N ILE A 82 -18.83 -27.22 -12.39
CA ILE A 82 -17.65 -27.84 -13.00
C ILE A 82 -17.10 -28.86 -12.01
N ASP A 83 -16.87 -30.10 -12.45
CA ASP A 83 -16.26 -31.18 -11.65
C ASP A 83 -16.89 -31.34 -10.24
N GLY A 84 -18.22 -31.20 -10.17
CA GLY A 84 -19.01 -31.26 -8.93
C GLY A 84 -18.90 -30.03 -8.02
N THR A 85 -18.10 -29.02 -8.38
CA THR A 85 -17.94 -27.76 -7.64
C THR A 85 -18.94 -26.72 -8.17
N SER A 86 -19.76 -26.12 -7.30
CA SER A 86 -20.60 -24.98 -7.67
C SER A 86 -19.74 -23.73 -7.85
N ILE A 87 -19.89 -23.08 -9.00
CA ILE A 87 -19.22 -21.83 -9.37
C ILE A 87 -20.31 -20.78 -9.58
N PRO A 88 -20.41 -19.77 -8.71
CA PRO A 88 -21.35 -18.68 -8.89
C PRO A 88 -20.92 -17.75 -10.03
N TYR A 89 -21.92 -17.21 -10.73
CA TYR A 89 -21.75 -16.22 -11.78
C TYR A 89 -22.74 -15.05 -11.65
N ILE A 90 -22.31 -13.88 -12.11
CA ILE A 90 -23.08 -12.64 -12.16
C ILE A 90 -23.16 -12.21 -13.61
N VAL A 91 -24.37 -11.94 -14.09
CA VAL A 91 -24.62 -11.44 -15.44
C VAL A 91 -24.89 -9.95 -15.37
N MET A 92 -24.12 -9.16 -16.11
CA MET A 92 -24.14 -7.71 -16.06
C MET A 92 -24.12 -7.07 -17.45
N GLU A 93 -24.37 -5.77 -17.51
CA GLU A 93 -24.27 -4.94 -18.70
C GLU A 93 -22.89 -5.10 -19.35
N TYR A 94 -22.87 -5.39 -20.65
CA TYR A 94 -21.64 -5.33 -21.43
C TYR A 94 -21.36 -3.87 -21.81
N VAL A 95 -20.29 -3.32 -21.27
CA VAL A 95 -19.82 -1.96 -21.55
C VAL A 95 -18.79 -2.01 -22.69
N ASP A 96 -19.15 -1.50 -23.87
CA ASP A 96 -18.21 -1.36 -24.98
C ASP A 96 -17.35 -0.10 -24.78
N GLY A 97 -16.13 -0.30 -24.30
CA GLY A 97 -15.21 0.75 -23.88
C GLY A 97 -13.91 0.20 -23.28
N SER A 98 -13.16 1.06 -22.60
CA SER A 98 -11.92 0.72 -21.88
C SER A 98 -12.00 1.13 -20.42
N THR A 99 -11.25 0.46 -19.54
CA THR A 99 -11.09 0.94 -18.16
C THR A 99 -10.26 2.24 -18.13
N LEU A 100 -10.45 3.09 -17.11
CA LEU A 100 -9.57 4.24 -16.91
C LEU A 100 -8.13 3.81 -16.64
N ARG A 101 -7.92 2.61 -16.08
CA ARG A 101 -6.59 1.98 -15.97
C ARG A 101 -5.94 1.80 -17.34
N GLU A 102 -6.62 1.17 -18.30
CA GLU A 102 -6.11 1.02 -19.67
C GLU A 102 -5.83 2.37 -20.34
N LEU A 103 -6.68 3.37 -20.08
CA LEU A 103 -6.52 4.72 -20.59
C LEU A 103 -5.22 5.36 -20.09
N LEU A 104 -4.95 5.30 -18.78
CA LEU A 104 -3.70 5.75 -18.17
C LEU A 104 -2.48 4.97 -18.71
N HIS A 105 -2.57 3.64 -18.80
CA HIS A 105 -1.47 2.79 -19.31
C HIS A 105 -1.19 3.04 -20.80
N SER A 106 -2.11 3.65 -21.56
CA SER A 106 -1.87 4.03 -22.95
C SER A 106 -0.97 5.26 -23.14
N GLY A 107 -0.54 5.91 -22.04
CA GLY A 107 0.35 7.09 -22.08
C GLY A 107 -0.28 8.35 -22.67
N ARG A 108 -1.59 8.33 -22.94
CA ARG A 108 -2.33 9.49 -23.46
C ARG A 108 -2.71 10.40 -22.31
N LYS A 109 -2.04 11.55 -22.21
CA LYS A 109 -2.45 12.65 -21.34
C LYS A 109 -3.88 13.08 -21.71
N LEU A 110 -4.75 13.20 -20.70
CA LEU A 110 -6.09 13.76 -20.85
C LEU A 110 -6.04 15.27 -20.62
N LEU A 111 -6.93 16.00 -21.28
CA LEU A 111 -7.16 17.42 -20.96
C LEU A 111 -7.77 17.52 -19.56
N PRO A 112 -7.35 18.48 -18.71
CA PRO A 112 -7.88 18.61 -17.35
C PRO A 112 -9.40 18.70 -17.29
N GLU A 113 -10.02 19.45 -18.20
CA GLU A 113 -11.47 19.60 -18.32
C GLU A 113 -12.14 18.24 -18.59
N ARG A 114 -11.54 17.43 -19.47
CA ARG A 114 -12.07 16.12 -19.81
C ARG A 114 -11.92 15.12 -18.67
N THR A 115 -10.87 15.26 -17.86
CA THR A 115 -10.68 14.51 -16.62
C THR A 115 -11.75 14.88 -15.58
N LEU A 116 -12.04 16.17 -15.41
CA LEU A 116 -13.11 16.67 -14.55
C LEU A 116 -14.50 16.18 -14.99
N GLU A 117 -14.81 16.20 -16.30
CA GLU A 117 -16.05 15.63 -16.86
C GLU A 117 -16.20 14.14 -16.53
N MET A 118 -15.12 13.35 -16.59
CA MET A 118 -15.17 11.93 -16.18
C MET A 118 -15.46 11.80 -14.68
N THR A 119 -14.83 12.64 -13.85
CA THR A 119 -15.06 12.63 -12.40
C THR A 119 -16.51 13.01 -12.04
N ILE A 120 -17.15 13.95 -12.76
CA ILE A 120 -18.60 14.22 -12.62
C ILE A 120 -19.41 12.93 -12.80
N GLY A 121 -19.12 12.14 -13.84
CA GLY A 121 -19.82 10.86 -14.08
C GLY A 121 -19.62 9.82 -12.98
N ILE A 122 -18.43 9.78 -12.36
CA ILE A 122 -18.16 8.93 -11.18
C ILE A 122 -18.98 9.42 -9.98
N LEU A 123 -18.99 10.74 -9.72
CA LEU A 123 -19.69 11.34 -8.58
C LEU A 123 -21.21 11.16 -8.69
N GLN A 124 -21.81 11.26 -9.87
CA GLN A 124 -23.23 10.95 -10.09
C GLN A 124 -23.57 9.48 -9.75
N ALA A 125 -22.66 8.54 -10.06
CA ALA A 125 -22.83 7.13 -9.69
C ALA A 125 -22.72 6.92 -8.17
N LEU A 126 -21.77 7.60 -7.52
CA LEU A 126 -21.60 7.57 -6.06
C LEU A 126 -22.79 8.20 -5.32
N GLU A 127 -23.24 9.38 -5.74
CA GLU A 127 -24.43 10.09 -5.22
C GLU A 127 -25.67 9.16 -5.15
N TYR A 128 -25.95 8.47 -6.26
CA TYR A 128 -27.06 7.52 -6.36
C TYR A 128 -26.90 6.32 -5.41
N SER A 129 -25.69 5.77 -5.33
CA SER A 129 -25.36 4.64 -4.44
C SER A 129 -25.44 5.03 -2.96
N HIS A 130 -24.89 6.20 -2.59
CA HIS A 130 -24.88 6.72 -1.23
C HIS A 130 -26.28 7.02 -0.71
N ARG A 131 -27.17 7.58 -1.55
CA ARG A 131 -28.60 7.75 -1.23
C ARG A 131 -29.33 6.42 -1.01
N SER A 132 -28.82 5.32 -1.59
CA SER A 132 -29.30 3.96 -1.39
C SER A 132 -28.65 3.24 -0.20
N GLY A 133 -27.78 3.93 0.57
CA GLY A 133 -27.06 3.38 1.71
C GLY A 133 -25.87 2.47 1.34
N ILE A 134 -25.45 2.47 0.07
CA ILE A 134 -24.39 1.61 -0.44
C ILE A 134 -23.13 2.44 -0.69
N VAL A 135 -22.06 2.11 0.03
CA VAL A 135 -20.71 2.68 -0.16
C VAL A 135 -19.91 1.73 -1.06
N HIS A 136 -19.18 2.27 -2.04
CA HIS A 136 -18.45 1.46 -3.02
C HIS A 136 -17.20 0.79 -2.42
N ARG A 137 -16.41 1.56 -1.65
CA ARG A 137 -15.21 1.15 -0.89
C ARG A 137 -14.00 0.69 -1.69
N ASP A 138 -14.02 0.80 -3.02
CA ASP A 138 -12.96 0.33 -3.92
C ASP A 138 -12.95 1.16 -5.23
N ILE A 139 -13.10 2.48 -5.12
CA ILE A 139 -13.00 3.38 -6.28
C ILE A 139 -11.54 3.45 -6.73
N LYS A 140 -11.29 3.07 -7.98
CA LYS A 140 -9.97 3.06 -8.64
C LYS A 140 -10.15 2.98 -10.16
N PRO A 141 -9.13 3.34 -10.98
CA PRO A 141 -9.24 3.34 -12.45
C PRO A 141 -9.61 1.99 -13.08
N ALA A 142 -9.42 0.86 -12.39
CA ALA A 142 -9.83 -0.47 -12.86
C ALA A 142 -11.34 -0.73 -12.72
N ASN A 143 -12.02 -0.05 -11.79
CA ASN A 143 -13.46 -0.22 -11.50
C ASN A 143 -14.32 0.87 -12.18
N VAL A 144 -13.73 1.64 -13.10
CA VAL A 144 -14.40 2.68 -13.87
C VAL A 144 -14.08 2.48 -15.35
N MET A 145 -15.11 2.38 -16.18
CA MET A 145 -15.00 2.30 -17.64
C MET A 145 -15.44 3.59 -18.32
N LEU A 146 -14.76 3.90 -19.42
CA LEU A 146 -15.16 4.91 -20.38
C LEU A 146 -15.65 4.21 -21.66
N THR A 147 -16.94 4.38 -21.96
CA THR A 147 -17.57 3.89 -23.18
C THR A 147 -17.07 4.63 -24.43
N ARG A 148 -17.27 4.05 -25.62
CA ARG A 148 -16.92 4.70 -26.90
C ARG A 148 -17.61 6.04 -27.17
N ASN A 149 -18.75 6.32 -26.53
CA ASN A 149 -19.46 7.61 -26.66
C ASN A 149 -19.03 8.63 -25.58
N GLY A 150 -18.06 8.29 -24.74
CA GLY A 150 -17.51 9.16 -23.70
C GLY A 150 -18.29 9.17 -22.38
N GLN A 151 -19.29 8.30 -22.19
CA GLN A 151 -19.99 8.14 -20.91
C GLN A 151 -19.19 7.25 -19.95
N VAL A 152 -19.23 7.60 -18.67
CA VAL A 152 -18.62 6.86 -17.56
C VAL A 152 -19.55 5.76 -17.07
N LYS A 153 -18.97 4.61 -16.72
CA LYS A 153 -19.64 3.46 -16.11
C LYS A 153 -18.82 2.95 -14.93
N VAL A 154 -19.33 3.12 -13.71
CA VAL A 154 -18.74 2.56 -12.48
C VAL A 154 -19.28 1.14 -12.27
N MET A 155 -18.42 0.20 -11.92
CA MET A 155 -18.74 -1.21 -11.67
C MET A 155 -18.32 -1.63 -10.26
N ASP A 156 -18.57 -2.89 -9.87
CA ASP A 156 -17.92 -3.49 -8.69
C ASP A 156 -18.24 -2.80 -7.34
N PHE A 157 -19.47 -2.26 -7.21
CA PHE A 157 -19.99 -1.68 -5.97
C PHE A 157 -20.06 -2.69 -4.81
N GLY A 158 -19.44 -2.34 -3.66
CA GLY A 158 -19.62 -3.05 -2.40
C GLY A 158 -18.66 -4.22 -2.12
N ILE A 159 -17.53 -4.32 -2.84
CA ILE A 159 -16.63 -5.49 -2.78
C ILE A 159 -15.71 -5.57 -1.55
N ALA A 160 -15.48 -4.46 -0.82
CA ALA A 160 -14.43 -4.40 0.22
C ALA A 160 -14.93 -4.43 1.69
N ARG A 161 -14.28 -5.31 2.48
CA ARG A 161 -14.34 -5.50 3.94
C ARG A 161 -15.73 -5.39 4.57
N ALA A 162 -16.40 -6.53 4.72
CA ALA A 162 -17.52 -6.63 5.66
C ALA A 162 -17.02 -6.36 7.10
N MET A 163 -17.83 -5.70 7.92
CA MET A 163 -17.50 -5.28 9.30
C MET A 163 -17.31 -6.43 10.30
N GLY A 164 -17.19 -7.68 9.83
CA GLY A 164 -16.84 -8.86 10.62
C GLY A 164 -15.47 -9.45 10.28
N ASP A 165 -14.72 -8.84 9.36
CA ASP A 165 -13.40 -9.30 8.91
C ASP A 165 -12.24 -8.68 9.73
N SER A 166 -12.54 -8.27 10.96
CA SER A 166 -11.62 -7.62 11.92
C SER A 166 -10.43 -8.50 12.33
N GLY A 167 -10.40 -9.77 11.91
CA GLY A 167 -9.30 -10.71 12.09
C GLY A 167 -8.32 -10.80 10.92
N MET A 168 -8.68 -10.31 9.71
CA MET A 168 -7.76 -10.27 8.57
C MET A 168 -7.09 -8.89 8.45
N THR A 169 -6.08 -8.73 9.31
CA THR A 169 -5.00 -7.74 9.14
C THR A 169 -4.33 -7.88 7.77
N MET A 170 -3.57 -6.87 7.33
CA MET A 170 -3.00 -6.78 5.97
C MET A 170 -1.86 -7.80 5.68
N THR A 171 -1.82 -8.92 6.38
CA THR A 171 -0.70 -9.89 6.39
C THR A 171 -0.76 -10.96 5.30
N GLN A 172 -1.86 -11.06 4.53
CA GLN A 172 -1.91 -11.95 3.36
C GLN A 172 -1.37 -11.26 2.09
N THR A 173 -0.05 -11.34 1.93
CA THR A 173 0.78 -10.64 0.93
C THR A 173 0.37 -10.88 -0.54
N SER A 174 -0.31 -11.98 -0.85
CA SER A 174 -0.54 -12.46 -2.23
C SER A 174 -1.72 -11.82 -2.96
N ALA A 175 -2.56 -11.00 -2.30
CA ALA A 175 -3.78 -10.43 -2.89
C ALA A 175 -3.80 -8.88 -2.95
N VAL A 176 -2.76 -8.19 -2.44
CA VAL A 176 -2.78 -6.74 -2.16
C VAL A 176 -1.80 -5.95 -3.07
N ILE A 177 -1.36 -6.53 -4.18
CA ILE A 177 -0.33 -5.96 -5.07
C ILE A 177 -0.94 -4.95 -6.06
N GLY A 178 -1.65 -3.92 -5.55
CA GLY A 178 -2.15 -2.81 -6.37
C GLY A 178 -3.32 -1.97 -5.82
N THR A 179 -3.99 -2.38 -4.73
CA THR A 179 -5.19 -1.67 -4.24
C THR A 179 -4.88 -0.51 -3.30
N ALA A 180 -3.67 -0.44 -2.72
CA ALA A 180 -3.34 0.53 -1.67
C ALA A 180 -3.30 2.00 -2.12
N GLN A 181 -3.11 2.28 -3.43
CA GLN A 181 -2.93 3.64 -3.99
C GLN A 181 -4.19 4.54 -3.96
N TYR A 182 -5.37 3.96 -3.71
CA TYR A 182 -6.65 4.67 -3.71
C TYR A 182 -7.38 4.50 -2.36
N LEU A 183 -6.68 3.96 -1.37
CA LEU A 183 -7.27 3.50 -0.11
C LEU A 183 -7.36 4.67 0.87
N SER A 184 -8.53 4.86 1.50
CA SER A 184 -8.73 6.01 2.38
C SER A 184 -8.02 5.85 3.74
N PRO A 185 -7.67 6.95 4.43
CA PRO A 185 -6.98 6.89 5.73
C PRO A 185 -7.69 6.01 6.76
N GLU A 186 -9.01 6.09 6.83
CA GLU A 186 -9.86 5.26 7.68
C GLU A 186 -9.82 3.77 7.28
N GLN A 187 -9.81 3.44 5.98
CA GLN A 187 -9.62 2.07 5.50
C GLN A 187 -8.24 1.49 5.85
N ALA A 188 -7.20 2.35 5.89
CA ALA A 188 -5.82 1.94 6.20
C ALA A 188 -5.67 1.59 7.68
N LYS A 189 -6.32 2.35 8.56
CA LYS A 189 -6.36 2.10 10.01
C LYS A 189 -7.35 1.01 10.42
N GLY A 190 -8.29 0.65 9.54
CA GLY A 190 -9.40 -0.27 9.88
C GLY A 190 -10.54 0.39 10.67
N GLU A 191 -10.69 1.71 10.55
CA GLU A 191 -11.80 2.48 11.10
C GLU A 191 -13.11 2.24 10.31
N GLN A 192 -14.23 2.83 10.74
CA GLN A 192 -15.48 2.73 10.00
C GLN A 192 -15.40 3.49 8.66
N VAL A 193 -15.92 2.86 7.60
CA VAL A 193 -15.84 3.34 6.22
C VAL A 193 -17.23 3.83 5.79
N ASP A 194 -17.32 5.11 5.40
CA ASP A 194 -18.55 5.77 4.98
C ASP A 194 -18.43 6.37 3.56
N ALA A 195 -19.45 7.13 3.13
CA ALA A 195 -19.49 7.77 1.81
C ALA A 195 -18.25 8.66 1.51
N ARG A 196 -17.66 9.28 2.53
CA ARG A 196 -16.51 10.19 2.43
C ARG A 196 -15.19 9.46 2.17
N SER A 197 -15.17 8.14 2.37
CA SER A 197 -14.10 7.27 1.91
C SER A 197 -14.08 7.15 0.39
N ASP A 198 -15.25 7.00 -0.25
CA ASP A 198 -15.35 6.97 -1.72
C ASP A 198 -14.96 8.31 -2.35
N LEU A 199 -15.24 9.44 -1.67
CA LEU A 199 -14.84 10.78 -2.11
C LEU A 199 -13.31 10.97 -2.04
N TYR A 200 -12.67 10.45 -0.99
CA TYR A 200 -11.20 10.43 -0.90
C TYR A 200 -10.58 9.59 -2.03
N SER A 201 -11.08 8.37 -2.25
CA SER A 201 -10.63 7.51 -3.35
C SER A 201 -10.88 8.14 -4.73
N SER A 202 -11.98 8.88 -4.89
CA SER A 202 -12.27 9.68 -6.09
C SER A 202 -11.28 10.84 -6.27
N GLY A 203 -10.82 11.46 -5.16
CA GLY A 203 -9.72 12.42 -5.14
C GLY A 203 -8.40 11.79 -5.61
N CYS A 204 -8.05 10.58 -5.15
CA CYS A 204 -6.86 9.86 -5.63
C CYS A 204 -6.94 9.54 -7.14
N LEU A 205 -8.12 9.13 -7.61
CA LEU A 205 -8.38 8.85 -9.02
C LEU A 205 -8.28 10.12 -9.88
N LEU A 206 -8.89 11.23 -9.44
CA LEU A 206 -8.82 12.53 -10.12
C LEU A 206 -7.36 13.02 -10.19
N TYR A 207 -6.61 12.93 -9.09
CA TYR A 207 -5.19 13.26 -9.03
C TYR A 207 -4.39 12.49 -10.10
N GLU A 208 -4.61 11.18 -10.23
CA GLU A 208 -3.90 10.35 -11.20
C GLU A 208 -4.32 10.63 -12.65
N LEU A 209 -5.60 10.89 -12.91
CA LEU A 209 -6.05 11.29 -14.25
C LEU A 209 -5.47 12.63 -14.71
N LEU A 210 -5.20 13.55 -13.78
CA LEU A 210 -4.57 14.84 -14.06
C LEU A 210 -3.05 14.71 -14.26
N THR A 211 -2.36 13.99 -13.38
CA THR A 211 -0.89 13.96 -13.32
C THR A 211 -0.24 12.71 -13.92
N VAL A 212 -1.03 11.73 -14.37
CA VAL A 212 -0.61 10.38 -14.81
C VAL A 212 0.16 9.62 -13.72
N ARG A 213 -0.09 9.96 -12.45
CA ARG A 213 0.62 9.46 -11.27
C ARG A 213 -0.31 9.47 -10.04
N PRO A 214 -0.40 8.40 -9.22
CA PRO A 214 -1.16 8.48 -7.97
C PRO A 214 -0.50 9.44 -6.96
N PRO A 215 -1.27 10.02 -6.00
CA PRO A 215 -0.75 10.99 -5.03
C PRO A 215 0.36 10.43 -4.15
N PHE A 216 0.36 9.12 -3.90
CA PHE A 216 1.31 8.42 -3.04
C PHE A 216 1.91 7.22 -3.77
N ILE A 217 3.22 7.03 -3.62
CA ILE A 217 4.01 5.95 -4.21
C ILE A 217 5.05 5.52 -3.16
N GLY A 218 5.15 4.22 -2.95
CA GLY A 218 6.16 3.60 -2.12
C GLY A 218 6.35 2.13 -2.48
N ASP A 219 7.48 1.57 -2.06
CA ASP A 219 7.96 0.25 -2.50
C ASP A 219 7.18 -0.95 -1.92
N SER A 220 6.16 -0.67 -1.09
CA SER A 220 5.23 -1.68 -0.59
C SER A 220 3.82 -1.11 -0.39
N PRO A 221 2.77 -1.95 -0.46
CA PRO A 221 1.40 -1.53 -0.16
C PRO A 221 1.23 -0.94 1.25
N VAL A 222 2.05 -1.39 2.21
CA VAL A 222 2.05 -0.89 3.60
C VAL A 222 2.66 0.51 3.68
N ALA A 223 3.74 0.79 2.93
CA ALA A 223 4.31 2.13 2.82
C ALA A 223 3.29 3.11 2.22
N VAL A 224 2.65 2.75 1.11
CA VAL A 224 1.59 3.59 0.51
C VAL A 224 0.44 3.84 1.49
N ALA A 225 -0.04 2.80 2.19
CA ALA A 225 -1.07 2.96 3.22
C ALA A 225 -0.65 3.89 4.38
N TYR A 226 0.64 3.87 4.79
CA TYR A 226 1.18 4.81 5.77
C TYR A 226 1.16 6.25 5.25
N GLN A 227 1.53 6.48 3.98
CA GLN A 227 1.48 7.81 3.35
C GLN A 227 0.04 8.35 3.30
N HIS A 228 -0.93 7.50 2.93
CA HIS A 228 -2.36 7.86 3.02
C HIS A 228 -2.76 8.36 4.41
N VAL A 229 -2.25 7.74 5.50
CA VAL A 229 -2.57 8.12 6.89
C VAL A 229 -1.76 9.33 7.41
N ARG A 230 -0.55 9.60 6.90
CA ARG A 230 0.41 10.52 7.54
C ARG A 230 1.01 11.63 6.67
N GLU A 231 1.12 11.44 5.36
CA GLU A 231 1.79 12.38 4.46
C GLU A 231 0.78 13.20 3.67
N GLU A 232 0.96 14.53 3.59
CA GLU A 232 0.12 15.35 2.72
C GLU A 232 0.55 15.21 1.26
N PRO A 233 -0.41 15.12 0.31
CA PRO A 233 -0.09 15.01 -1.10
C PRO A 233 0.50 16.33 -1.62
N GLN A 234 1.43 16.25 -2.56
CA GLN A 234 1.89 17.44 -3.30
C GLN A 234 0.77 17.94 -4.23
N PRO A 235 0.60 19.26 -4.41
CA PRO A 235 -0.40 19.79 -5.34
C PRO A 235 -0.20 19.23 -6.77
N PRO A 236 -1.26 18.80 -7.47
CA PRO A 236 -1.17 18.35 -8.86
C PRO A 236 -0.41 19.31 -9.80
N SER A 237 -0.56 20.62 -9.64
CA SER A 237 0.15 21.65 -10.42
C SER A 237 1.69 21.58 -10.36
N VAL A 238 2.27 20.91 -9.35
CA VAL A 238 3.71 20.63 -9.26
C VAL A 238 4.18 19.68 -10.36
N PHE A 239 3.29 18.81 -10.84
CA PHE A 239 3.59 17.82 -11.89
C PHE A 239 3.13 18.27 -13.27
N ASP A 240 2.09 19.10 -13.35
CA ASP A 240 1.54 19.59 -14.59
C ASP A 240 1.08 21.06 -14.51
N PRO A 241 1.82 22.01 -15.11
CA PRO A 241 1.49 23.43 -15.08
C PRO A 241 0.20 23.83 -15.82
N GLU A 242 -0.46 22.91 -16.53
CA GLU A 242 -1.79 23.16 -17.11
C GLU A 242 -2.92 23.08 -16.06
N ILE A 243 -2.63 22.58 -14.86
CA ILE A 243 -3.59 22.47 -13.76
C ILE A 243 -3.70 23.80 -13.00
N THR A 244 -4.93 24.29 -12.82
CA THR A 244 -5.20 25.59 -12.17
C THR A 244 -5.26 25.48 -10.63
N PRO A 245 -5.12 26.59 -9.89
CA PRO A 245 -5.26 26.60 -8.42
C PRO A 245 -6.63 26.09 -7.93
N GLU A 246 -7.69 26.27 -8.71
CA GLU A 246 -9.03 25.75 -8.42
C GLU A 246 -9.07 24.22 -8.50
N MET A 247 -8.40 23.64 -9.50
CA MET A 247 -8.27 22.18 -9.65
C MET A 247 -7.43 21.57 -8.53
N ASP A 248 -6.31 22.20 -8.17
CA ASP A 248 -5.52 21.84 -6.99
C ASP A 248 -6.40 21.86 -5.73
N ALA A 249 -7.19 22.93 -5.53
CA ALA A 249 -8.05 23.07 -4.36
C ALA A 249 -9.10 21.95 -4.25
N ILE A 250 -9.73 21.57 -5.37
CA ILE A 250 -10.70 20.46 -5.42
C ILE A 250 -10.03 19.13 -5.03
N VAL A 251 -8.89 18.82 -5.64
CA VAL A 251 -8.17 17.57 -5.39
C VAL A 251 -7.70 17.49 -3.94
N LEU A 252 -7.08 18.56 -3.44
CA LEU A 252 -6.55 18.60 -2.08
C LEU A 252 -7.66 18.58 -1.02
N LYS A 253 -8.82 19.23 -1.25
CA LYS A 253 -9.99 19.12 -0.37
C LYS A 253 -10.55 17.70 -0.30
N ALA A 254 -10.55 16.95 -1.40
CA ALA A 254 -10.93 15.54 -1.40
C ALA A 254 -9.92 14.65 -0.64
N LEU A 255 -8.63 15.00 -0.67
CA LEU A 255 -7.52 14.26 -0.06
C LEU A 255 -7.19 14.65 1.39
N VAL A 256 -7.97 15.53 2.03
CA VAL A 256 -7.80 15.86 3.46
C VAL A 256 -7.90 14.60 4.32
N LYS A 257 -7.01 14.47 5.31
CA LYS A 257 -6.90 13.23 6.10
C LYS A 257 -8.12 12.95 6.97
N ASP A 258 -8.65 13.98 7.60
CA ASP A 258 -9.85 13.91 8.45
C ASP A 258 -11.13 13.98 7.59
N PRO A 259 -12.01 12.94 7.62
CA PRO A 259 -13.26 12.93 6.89
C PRO A 259 -14.19 14.12 7.16
N ASP A 260 -14.14 14.73 8.35
CA ASP A 260 -15.02 15.84 8.72
C ASP A 260 -14.67 17.15 7.99
N TYR A 261 -13.47 17.25 7.39
CA TYR A 261 -12.99 18.41 6.63
C TYR A 261 -12.94 18.17 5.11
N ARG A 262 -13.28 16.97 4.63
CA ARG A 262 -13.47 16.66 3.20
C ARG A 262 -14.80 17.23 2.70
N TYR A 263 -15.07 17.03 1.41
CA TYR A 263 -16.44 17.04 0.90
C TYR A 263 -17.32 16.05 1.69
N GLN A 264 -18.51 16.48 2.10
CA GLN A 264 -19.45 15.66 2.87
C GLN A 264 -20.43 14.88 1.97
N SER A 265 -20.48 15.19 0.67
CA SER A 265 -21.28 14.47 -0.32
C SER A 265 -20.68 14.52 -1.73
N ALA A 266 -21.06 13.56 -2.57
CA ALA A 266 -20.69 13.57 -3.99
C ALA A 266 -21.27 14.78 -4.75
N ASP A 267 -22.46 15.26 -4.37
CA ASP A 267 -23.05 16.49 -4.88
C ASP A 267 -22.18 17.73 -4.61
N GLU A 268 -21.61 17.84 -3.40
CA GLU A 268 -20.76 18.97 -3.01
C GLU A 268 -19.45 18.99 -3.83
N MET A 269 -18.81 17.83 -4.01
CA MET A 269 -17.62 17.69 -4.84
C MET A 269 -17.93 17.96 -6.32
N ARG A 270 -19.08 17.48 -6.80
CA ARG A 270 -19.55 17.70 -8.16
C ARG A 270 -19.82 19.18 -8.44
N ALA A 271 -20.41 19.90 -7.49
CA ALA A 271 -20.69 21.33 -7.63
C ALA A 271 -19.42 22.18 -7.77
N ASP A 272 -18.36 21.88 -6.99
CA ASP A 272 -17.07 22.56 -7.16
C ASP A 272 -16.41 22.24 -8.51
N ILE A 273 -16.55 21.00 -9.02
CA ILE A 273 -16.03 20.63 -10.35
C ILE A 273 -16.83 21.32 -11.47
N GLU A 274 -18.16 21.35 -11.39
CA GLU A 274 -19.03 22.07 -12.33
C GLU A 274 -18.69 23.57 -12.34
N ALA A 275 -18.51 24.19 -11.16
CA ALA A 275 -18.05 25.57 -11.03
C ALA A 275 -16.67 25.81 -11.67
N CYS A 276 -15.72 24.89 -11.49
CA CYS A 276 -14.39 24.97 -12.11
C CYS A 276 -14.47 24.96 -13.65
N LEU A 277 -15.30 24.08 -14.22
CA LEU A 277 -15.52 23.99 -15.68
C LEU A 277 -16.22 25.24 -16.25
N ASP A 278 -17.12 25.85 -15.49
CA ASP A 278 -17.81 27.11 -15.83
C ASP A 278 -16.96 28.38 -15.55
N GLY A 279 -15.70 28.22 -15.11
CA GLY A 279 -14.81 29.33 -14.76
C GLY A 279 -15.30 30.17 -13.57
N GLN A 280 -16.10 29.59 -12.68
CA GLN A 280 -16.62 30.21 -11.46
C GLN A 280 -15.69 29.93 -10.26
N PRO A 281 -15.70 30.78 -9.22
CA PRO A 281 -14.96 30.53 -7.99
C PRO A 281 -15.44 29.24 -7.30
N VAL A 282 -14.50 28.33 -7.01
CA VAL A 282 -14.79 27.06 -6.32
C VAL A 282 -14.74 27.23 -4.80
N ALA A 283 -15.66 26.60 -4.07
CA ALA A 283 -15.75 26.73 -2.62
C ALA A 283 -14.52 26.13 -1.91
N ALA A 284 -13.92 25.08 -2.48
CA ALA A 284 -12.64 24.53 -2.02
C ALA A 284 -11.51 25.57 -1.93
N ALA A 285 -11.38 26.45 -2.93
CA ALA A 285 -10.32 27.46 -2.97
C ALA A 285 -10.56 28.54 -1.90
N ALA A 286 -11.80 28.99 -1.73
CA ALA A 286 -12.19 29.91 -0.67
C ALA A 286 -11.93 29.33 0.74
N ALA A 287 -12.19 28.03 0.94
CA ALA A 287 -11.88 27.35 2.19
C ALA A 287 -10.35 27.27 2.43
N MET A 288 -9.57 26.81 1.44
CA MET A 288 -8.12 26.67 1.54
C MET A 288 -7.40 28.00 1.81
N GLY A 289 -7.86 29.10 1.20
CA GLY A 289 -7.38 30.45 1.49
C GLY A 289 -7.67 30.92 2.92
N ALA A 290 -8.80 30.50 3.51
CA ALA A 290 -9.19 30.89 4.87
C ALA A 290 -8.46 30.10 5.98
N VAL A 291 -8.06 28.85 5.73
CA VAL A 291 -7.39 27.97 6.73
C VAL A 291 -5.85 28.15 6.73
N GLY A 292 -5.31 29.07 5.92
CA GLY A 292 -3.88 29.38 5.93
C GLY A 292 -3.00 28.34 5.21
N TYR A 293 -3.57 27.56 4.29
CA TYR A 293 -2.83 26.62 3.42
C TYR A 293 -1.96 27.32 2.35
N GLY A 294 -1.88 28.66 2.35
CA GLY A 294 -1.06 29.50 1.47
C GLY A 294 0.47 29.38 1.65
N ALA A 295 0.97 28.26 2.17
CA ALA A 295 2.40 27.93 2.21
C ALA A 295 2.94 27.49 0.83
N TYR A 296 2.06 27.09 -0.09
CA TYR A 296 2.39 26.89 -1.50
C TYR A 296 2.35 28.26 -2.21
N GLY A 297 3.53 28.78 -2.56
CA GLY A 297 3.76 30.19 -2.87
C GLY A 297 3.20 30.68 -4.20
N TYR A 298 1.88 30.89 -4.25
CA TYR A 298 1.25 31.72 -5.27
C TYR A 298 1.45 33.22 -4.97
N PRO A 299 1.82 34.06 -5.96
CA PRO A 299 1.85 35.50 -5.79
C PRO A 299 0.43 36.07 -5.67
N ASP A 300 0.20 36.83 -4.60
CA ASP A 300 -1.11 37.35 -4.19
C ASP A 300 -1.50 38.62 -5.00
N ASP A 301 -1.86 38.41 -6.27
CA ASP A 301 -2.15 39.45 -7.27
C ASP A 301 -3.66 39.58 -7.60
N GLN A 302 -4.57 39.24 -6.67
CA GLN A 302 -6.01 39.51 -6.83
C GLN A 302 -6.58 40.44 -5.74
N ALA A 303 -7.33 41.45 -6.19
CA ALA A 303 -7.75 42.57 -5.37
C ALA A 303 -8.74 42.16 -4.26
N THR A 304 -8.34 42.39 -3.01
CA THR A 304 -9.17 42.16 -1.81
C THR A 304 -10.48 42.95 -1.87
N THR A 305 -11.59 42.26 -2.17
CA THR A 305 -12.93 42.88 -2.11
C THR A 305 -13.36 43.03 -0.64
N ALA A 306 -13.67 44.26 -0.24
CA ALA A 306 -13.79 44.64 1.16
C ALA A 306 -14.97 43.99 1.90
N LEU A 307 -14.71 43.40 3.07
CA LEU A 307 -15.71 43.26 4.12
C LEU A 307 -15.72 44.51 5.01
N ARG A 308 -16.92 45.04 5.28
CA ARG A 308 -17.16 46.12 6.23
C ARG A 308 -16.90 45.65 7.66
N SER A 309 -16.17 46.46 8.43
CA SER A 309 -16.22 46.45 9.88
C SER A 309 -16.89 47.74 10.38
N ASP A 310 -17.74 47.61 11.40
CA ASP A 310 -18.35 48.72 12.13
C ASP A 310 -18.23 48.43 13.65
N ALA A 311 -18.34 49.48 14.46
CA ALA A 311 -18.38 49.46 15.93
C ALA A 311 -17.10 49.03 16.70
N GLY A 312 -16.05 49.83 16.56
CA GLY A 312 -15.49 50.64 17.67
C GLY A 312 -14.91 50.01 18.96
N ALA A 313 -13.64 50.34 19.25
CA ALA A 313 -13.15 50.64 20.61
C ALA A 313 -11.81 51.42 20.56
N THR A 314 -11.77 52.63 21.12
CA THR A 314 -10.54 53.44 21.28
C THR A 314 -9.87 53.24 22.64
N THR A 315 -8.62 52.76 22.67
CA THR A 315 -7.66 52.89 23.80
C THR A 315 -6.26 52.66 23.24
N MET A 316 -5.42 53.69 23.05
CA MET A 316 -4.55 54.36 24.05
C MET A 316 -3.42 53.45 24.59
N LEU A 317 -2.17 53.77 24.24
CA LEU A 317 -0.96 53.16 24.82
C LEU A 317 -0.77 53.55 26.30
N PRO A 318 -0.14 52.68 27.10
CA PRO A 318 0.63 53.06 28.30
C PRO A 318 2.16 53.05 28.05
N PRO A 319 2.94 53.86 28.79
CA PRO A 319 4.40 53.99 28.61
C PRO A 319 5.22 53.02 29.48
N MET A 320 6.48 52.77 29.10
CA MET A 320 7.50 52.21 29.98
C MET A 320 8.09 53.29 30.91
N ASN A 321 8.37 52.91 32.15
CA ASN A 321 9.10 53.71 33.14
C ASN A 321 10.46 53.03 33.45
N PRO A 322 11.48 53.75 33.94
CA PRO A 322 12.87 53.26 33.99
C PRO A 322 13.27 52.67 35.36
N ASP A 323 14.54 52.27 35.44
CA ASP A 323 15.34 51.97 36.65
C ASP A 323 14.95 50.67 37.43
N ASP A 324 15.85 49.96 38.13
CA ASP A 324 17.25 50.27 38.50
C ASP A 324 18.08 49.01 38.83
N GLY A 325 19.42 49.14 38.86
CA GLY A 325 20.40 48.23 39.52
C GLY A 325 20.66 46.85 38.89
N GLY A 326 21.89 46.36 38.67
CA GLY A 326 23.18 46.59 39.36
C GLY A 326 23.42 45.48 40.40
N PHE A 327 24.58 44.85 40.59
CA PHE A 327 25.98 45.07 40.17
C PHE A 327 26.70 43.71 40.00
N GLY A 328 27.73 43.56 39.14
CA GLY A 328 29.15 43.59 39.53
C GLY A 328 29.75 42.18 39.68
N PHE A 329 31.05 41.89 39.52
CA PHE A 329 32.24 42.72 39.22
C PHE A 329 33.41 41.80 38.78
N ASP A 330 34.23 42.20 37.80
CA ASP A 330 35.60 41.73 37.40
C ASP A 330 35.88 40.19 37.22
N ASP A 331 36.93 39.70 36.51
CA ASP A 331 38.23 40.23 36.08
C ASP A 331 38.80 39.40 34.87
N ARG A 332 39.84 39.92 34.19
CA ARG A 332 40.81 39.25 33.26
C ARG A 332 40.32 38.71 31.89
N GLY A 333 40.57 39.49 30.84
CA GLY A 333 40.29 39.13 29.43
C GLY A 333 41.46 38.56 28.61
N PRO A 334 41.27 38.35 27.28
CA PRO A 334 42.28 37.82 26.36
C PRO A 334 42.89 38.87 25.40
N ARG A 335 43.91 38.45 24.64
CA ARG A 335 44.80 39.31 23.83
C ARG A 335 44.43 39.39 22.34
N ARG A 336 44.50 40.60 21.79
CA ARG A 336 44.96 41.01 20.42
C ARG A 336 44.81 40.03 19.23
N ARG A 337 44.19 40.53 18.14
CA ARG A 337 44.95 40.90 16.91
C ARG A 337 44.21 41.87 15.94
N GLN A 338 44.52 43.16 16.11
CA GLN A 338 44.89 44.14 15.07
C GLN A 338 44.21 44.09 13.67
N GLN A 339 43.36 45.08 13.39
CA GLN A 339 42.99 45.53 12.04
C GLN A 339 43.84 46.77 11.67
N LYS A 340 44.30 46.90 10.41
CA LYS A 340 45.24 47.96 9.99
C LYS A 340 44.76 48.67 8.72
N LYS A 341 44.84 50.00 8.70
CA LYS A 341 44.57 50.85 7.52
C LYS A 341 45.70 50.75 6.47
N SER A 342 45.37 50.92 5.19
CA SER A 342 46.23 51.58 4.20
C SER A 342 45.41 52.15 3.04
N ASN A 343 46.01 53.06 2.27
CA ASN A 343 45.28 54.01 1.40
C ASN A 343 45.40 53.59 -0.08
N THR A 344 44.30 53.21 -0.74
CA THR A 344 44.29 52.77 -2.16
C THR A 344 43.40 53.59 -3.09
N SER A 345 42.73 54.64 -2.58
CA SER A 345 41.75 55.46 -3.32
C SER A 345 42.36 56.37 -4.40
N THR A 346 43.66 56.67 -4.36
CA THR A 346 44.30 57.66 -5.25
C THR A 346 44.91 57.09 -6.53
N ILE A 347 45.09 55.76 -6.64
CA ILE A 347 45.66 55.13 -7.85
C ILE A 347 44.57 54.87 -8.90
N LEU A 348 43.36 54.52 -8.49
CA LEU A 348 42.22 54.25 -9.38
C LEU A 348 41.79 55.47 -10.21
N LEU A 349 41.86 56.69 -9.64
CA LEU A 349 41.51 57.92 -10.36
C LEU A 349 42.56 58.35 -11.41
N ALA A 350 43.83 58.02 -11.21
CA ALA A 350 44.89 58.32 -12.18
C ALA A 350 44.81 57.42 -13.42
N VAL A 351 44.50 56.13 -13.24
CA VAL A 351 44.36 55.16 -14.34
C VAL A 351 43.16 55.48 -15.24
N ALA A 352 42.04 55.91 -14.63
CA ALA A 352 40.86 56.36 -15.40
C ALA A 352 41.16 57.56 -16.30
N GLY A 353 41.94 58.55 -15.83
CA GLY A 353 42.32 59.72 -16.63
C GLY A 353 43.22 59.39 -17.83
N VAL A 354 44.15 58.44 -17.68
CA VAL A 354 45.06 58.03 -18.77
C VAL A 354 44.31 57.24 -19.85
N LEU A 355 43.37 56.37 -19.49
CA LEU A 355 42.59 55.60 -20.47
C LEU A 355 41.69 56.50 -21.34
N VAL A 356 41.12 57.57 -20.78
CA VAL A 356 40.34 58.55 -21.55
C VAL A 356 41.22 59.35 -22.51
N LEU A 357 42.45 59.70 -22.12
CA LEU A 357 43.42 60.39 -22.98
C LEU A 357 43.95 59.50 -24.12
N VAL A 358 44.20 58.22 -23.88
CA VAL A 358 44.59 57.25 -24.93
C VAL A 358 43.44 57.00 -25.89
N GLY A 359 42.19 56.89 -25.40
CA GLY A 359 41.00 56.80 -26.25
C GLY A 359 40.82 58.02 -27.16
N ALA A 360 40.99 59.24 -26.64
CA ALA A 360 40.88 60.47 -27.41
C ALA A 360 41.95 60.58 -28.52
N ILE A 361 43.19 60.14 -28.25
CA ILE A 361 44.30 60.19 -29.23
C ILE A 361 44.10 59.15 -30.36
N LEU A 362 43.56 57.97 -30.06
CA LEU A 362 43.27 56.95 -31.06
C LEU A 362 42.08 57.32 -31.97
N ILE A 363 41.04 57.95 -31.42
CA ILE A 363 39.91 58.47 -32.21
C ILE A 363 40.34 59.68 -33.05
N GLY A 364 41.15 60.59 -32.49
CA GLY A 364 41.63 61.79 -33.18
C GLY A 364 42.51 61.51 -34.41
N LYS A 365 43.15 60.34 -34.49
CA LYS A 365 44.04 59.98 -35.62
C LYS A 365 43.34 59.18 -36.74
N TYR A 366 42.04 58.90 -36.64
CA TYR A 366 41.26 58.19 -37.66
C TYR A 366 40.28 59.09 -38.44
N VAL A 367 40.12 60.36 -38.04
CA VAL A 367 39.16 61.31 -38.65
C VAL A 367 39.83 62.27 -39.66
N PHE A 368 41.15 62.21 -39.82
CA PHE A 368 41.92 63.06 -40.72
C PHE A 368 42.92 62.27 -41.59
N ASP A 369 42.46 61.20 -42.24
CA ASP A 369 43.02 60.85 -43.55
C ASP A 369 41.93 60.26 -44.46
N GLY A 370 41.80 60.81 -45.67
CA GLY A 370 40.68 60.55 -46.56
C GLY A 370 40.98 59.40 -47.52
N GLN A 371 40.81 58.15 -47.08
CA GLN A 371 40.81 56.97 -47.96
C GLN A 371 39.68 56.01 -47.61
N ALA A 372 39.15 55.33 -48.64
CA ALA A 372 38.00 54.46 -48.54
C ALA A 372 38.20 53.39 -47.46
N VAL A 373 37.21 53.24 -46.57
CA VAL A 373 37.20 52.17 -45.57
C VAL A 373 36.98 50.85 -46.29
N ASN A 374 38.09 50.22 -46.68
CA ASN A 374 38.07 48.85 -47.16
C ASN A 374 37.48 47.94 -46.09
N ASP A 375 36.69 46.99 -46.56
CA ASP A 375 35.99 45.93 -45.84
C ASP A 375 36.99 44.98 -45.17
N SER A 376 37.59 45.48 -44.09
CA SER A 376 38.78 44.95 -43.43
C SER A 376 38.39 43.80 -42.52
N ALA A 377 38.78 42.58 -42.90
CA ALA A 377 38.48 41.39 -42.13
C ALA A 377 39.14 41.44 -40.74
N PHE A 378 38.43 40.94 -39.73
CA PHE A 378 38.88 40.79 -38.36
C PHE A 378 38.74 39.34 -37.92
N LYS A 379 39.32 39.01 -36.76
CA LYS A 379 39.37 37.62 -36.27
C LYS A 379 38.04 37.21 -35.63
N ASN A 380 37.47 36.12 -36.12
CA ASN A 380 36.24 35.53 -35.64
C ASN A 380 36.36 35.15 -34.14
N PRO A 381 35.46 35.60 -33.26
CA PRO A 381 35.47 35.19 -31.86
C PRO A 381 35.34 33.67 -31.67
N ASN A 382 35.79 33.17 -30.52
CA ASN A 382 35.46 31.80 -30.09
C ASN A 382 34.13 31.81 -29.36
N PHE A 383 33.15 31.10 -29.91
CA PHE A 383 31.82 30.87 -29.36
C PHE A 383 31.65 29.44 -28.82
N VAL A 384 32.60 28.53 -29.07
CA VAL A 384 32.57 27.15 -28.55
C VAL A 384 32.59 27.16 -27.03
N SER A 385 31.83 26.24 -26.42
CA SER A 385 31.59 26.12 -24.97
C SER A 385 30.85 27.30 -24.32
N GLN A 386 30.38 28.29 -25.10
CA GLN A 386 29.51 29.37 -24.61
C GLN A 386 28.03 28.99 -24.73
N THR A 387 27.19 29.64 -23.93
CA THR A 387 25.73 29.57 -24.08
C THR A 387 25.29 30.33 -25.34
N LYS A 388 24.15 29.93 -25.92
CA LYS A 388 23.51 30.68 -27.01
C LYS A 388 23.36 32.18 -26.72
N ALA A 389 22.90 32.53 -25.51
CA ALA A 389 22.65 33.92 -25.12
C ALA A 389 23.93 34.75 -25.00
N ASP A 390 25.06 34.15 -24.60
CA ASP A 390 26.33 34.86 -24.50
C ASP A 390 27.00 35.00 -25.87
N ALA A 391 26.86 34.01 -26.75
CA ALA A 391 27.28 34.12 -28.15
C ALA A 391 26.52 35.22 -28.89
N GLU A 392 25.20 35.34 -28.70
CA GLU A 392 24.38 36.43 -29.26
C GLU A 392 24.87 37.81 -28.80
N LYS A 393 25.12 38.01 -27.50
CA LYS A 393 25.71 39.26 -26.97
C LYS A 393 27.09 39.54 -27.56
N ALA A 394 27.94 38.52 -27.66
CA ALA A 394 29.29 38.65 -28.19
C ALA A 394 29.28 39.02 -29.68
N ALA A 395 28.38 38.44 -30.49
CA ALA A 395 28.24 38.73 -31.91
C ALA A 395 27.72 40.15 -32.19
N VAL A 396 26.77 40.66 -31.38
CA VAL A 396 26.29 42.05 -31.47
C VAL A 396 27.42 43.06 -31.27
N ASN A 397 28.36 42.78 -30.36
CA ASN A 397 29.52 43.67 -30.11
C ASN A 397 30.54 43.73 -31.26
N VAL A 398 30.44 42.84 -32.26
CA VAL A 398 31.38 42.76 -33.40
C VAL A 398 30.67 42.79 -34.77
N ASP A 399 29.41 43.18 -34.82
CA ASP A 399 28.57 43.24 -36.04
C ASP A 399 28.48 41.90 -36.82
N LEU A 400 28.47 40.75 -36.13
CA LEU A 400 28.31 39.42 -36.77
C LEU A 400 26.87 38.91 -36.70
N LYS A 401 26.46 38.14 -37.70
CA LYS A 401 25.18 37.40 -37.71
C LYS A 401 25.41 35.97 -37.26
N LEU A 402 24.47 35.41 -36.49
CA LEU A 402 24.53 34.02 -36.04
C LEU A 402 23.38 33.21 -36.64
N THR A 403 23.65 31.99 -37.05
CA THR A 403 22.63 30.97 -37.37
C THR A 403 22.87 29.75 -36.50
N PHE A 404 21.82 29.23 -35.88
CA PHE A 404 21.90 28.10 -34.96
C PHE A 404 21.39 26.81 -35.61
N THR A 405 21.97 25.68 -35.24
CA THR A 405 21.49 24.34 -35.63
C THR A 405 21.72 23.38 -34.47
N ASP A 406 20.68 22.68 -34.04
CA ASP A 406 20.76 21.81 -32.86
C ASP A 406 21.27 20.41 -33.26
N LYS A 407 22.24 19.85 -32.52
CA LYS A 407 22.75 18.48 -32.70
C LYS A 407 23.20 17.86 -31.38
N PRO A 408 23.20 16.52 -31.25
CA PRO A 408 23.83 15.83 -30.13
C PRO A 408 25.34 16.06 -30.12
N CYS A 409 25.91 16.29 -28.95
CA CYS A 409 27.34 16.57 -28.75
C CYS A 409 27.83 15.88 -27.49
N GLU A 410 28.81 14.97 -27.62
CA GLU A 410 29.30 14.14 -26.51
C GLU A 410 30.09 14.93 -25.45
N ASN A 411 30.72 16.05 -25.84
CA ASN A 411 31.68 16.77 -25.00
C ASN A 411 31.17 18.12 -24.45
N GLU A 412 29.92 18.52 -24.75
CA GLU A 412 29.41 19.86 -24.43
C GLU A 412 28.01 19.81 -23.79
N PRO A 413 27.80 20.47 -22.63
CA PRO A 413 26.51 20.53 -21.96
C PRO A 413 25.39 21.02 -22.88
N LYS A 414 24.18 20.47 -22.68
CA LYS A 414 22.97 20.89 -23.41
C LYS A 414 22.78 22.42 -23.33
N GLY A 415 22.62 23.06 -24.49
CA GLY A 415 22.51 24.52 -24.62
C GLY A 415 23.83 25.28 -24.86
N ASN A 416 24.99 24.62 -24.74
CA ASN A 416 26.27 25.17 -25.14
C ASN A 416 26.56 24.93 -26.63
N ILE A 417 27.45 25.72 -27.21
CA ILE A 417 27.85 25.60 -28.62
C ILE A 417 29.00 24.59 -28.76
N CYS A 418 28.79 23.53 -29.55
CA CYS A 418 29.79 22.48 -29.78
C CYS A 418 30.74 22.76 -30.93
N SER A 419 30.31 23.53 -31.92
CA SER A 419 31.15 23.90 -33.06
C SER A 419 30.67 25.18 -33.72
N GLN A 420 31.60 25.86 -34.38
CA GLN A 420 31.34 27.07 -35.14
C GLN A 420 31.97 26.97 -36.54
N ASN A 421 31.32 27.58 -37.53
CA ASN A 421 31.83 27.71 -38.88
C ASN A 421 31.51 29.12 -39.42
N PRO A 422 32.50 29.95 -39.79
CA PRO A 422 33.94 29.73 -39.73
C PRO A 422 34.50 29.40 -38.33
N ALA A 423 35.65 28.74 -38.29
CA ALA A 423 36.35 28.42 -37.04
C ALA A 423 36.78 29.69 -36.28
N ALA A 424 37.07 29.55 -34.98
CA ALA A 424 37.61 30.64 -34.17
C ALA A 424 38.95 31.13 -34.75
N GLY A 425 39.16 32.45 -34.81
CA GLY A 425 40.36 33.04 -35.41
C GLY A 425 40.42 33.03 -36.95
N ALA A 426 39.38 32.55 -37.64
CA ALA A 426 39.21 32.79 -39.08
C ALA A 426 39.02 34.29 -39.37
N ASP A 427 39.38 34.75 -40.56
CA ASP A 427 39.15 36.13 -40.99
C ASP A 427 37.71 36.28 -41.49
N VAL A 428 36.94 37.15 -40.83
CA VAL A 428 35.52 37.43 -41.10
C VAL A 428 35.28 38.93 -41.20
N LYS A 429 34.22 39.32 -41.88
CA LYS A 429 33.82 40.72 -42.15
C LYS A 429 32.57 41.10 -41.38
N LYS A 430 32.27 42.40 -41.35
CA LYS A 430 31.03 42.90 -40.75
C LYS A 430 29.82 42.35 -41.52
N ASN A 431 28.81 41.89 -40.79
CA ASN A 431 27.61 41.20 -41.28
C ASN A 431 27.83 39.78 -41.85
N ASP A 432 29.03 39.19 -41.76
CA ASP A 432 29.22 37.77 -42.05
C ASP A 432 28.38 36.91 -41.10
N THR A 433 27.98 35.74 -41.59
CA THR A 433 27.14 34.79 -40.85
C THR A 433 27.97 33.64 -40.32
N ILE A 434 28.01 33.48 -39.01
CA ILE A 434 28.65 32.35 -38.33
C ILE A 434 27.57 31.31 -38.03
N ALA A 435 27.74 30.10 -38.58
CA ALA A 435 26.91 28.96 -38.24
C ALA A 435 27.42 28.32 -36.95
N LEU A 436 26.55 28.21 -35.95
CA LEU A 436 26.83 27.66 -34.62
C LEU A 436 25.99 26.41 -34.40
N VAL A 437 26.62 25.32 -33.94
CA VAL A 437 25.92 24.10 -33.57
C VAL A 437 25.70 24.07 -32.07
N VAL A 438 24.46 23.97 -31.62
CA VAL A 438 24.09 23.93 -30.20
C VAL A 438 23.90 22.48 -29.76
N SER A 439 24.45 22.13 -28.58
CA SER A 439 24.34 20.80 -27.99
C SER A 439 22.91 20.53 -27.54
N THR A 440 22.35 19.41 -27.98
CA THR A 440 21.09 18.87 -27.45
C THR A 440 21.30 17.98 -26.22
N GLY A 441 22.54 17.74 -25.80
CA GLY A 441 22.94 16.69 -24.85
C GLY A 441 23.82 15.63 -25.51
N ALA A 442 24.31 14.67 -24.72
CA ALA A 442 25.12 13.56 -25.24
C ALA A 442 24.28 12.60 -26.11
N PRO A 443 24.89 11.77 -26.96
CA PRO A 443 24.16 10.77 -27.75
C PRO A 443 23.31 9.86 -26.85
N LYS A 444 22.08 9.55 -27.28
CA LYS A 444 21.22 8.65 -26.52
C LYS A 444 21.55 7.18 -26.76
N VAL A 445 21.44 6.39 -25.71
CA VAL A 445 21.63 4.93 -25.70
C VAL A 445 20.43 4.26 -25.03
N ILE A 446 20.11 3.04 -25.44
CA ILE A 446 19.00 2.26 -24.87
C ILE A 446 19.51 1.54 -23.62
N VAL A 447 18.88 1.76 -22.47
CA VAL A 447 19.26 1.11 -21.21
C VAL A 447 19.08 -0.41 -21.31
N PRO A 448 20.14 -1.22 -21.14
CA PRO A 448 20.02 -2.67 -21.15
C PRO A 448 19.52 -3.19 -19.79
N SER A 449 18.98 -4.41 -19.76
CA SER A 449 18.70 -5.10 -18.50
C SER A 449 19.98 -5.76 -17.97
N VAL A 450 20.19 -5.63 -16.66
CA VAL A 450 21.21 -6.32 -15.86
C VAL A 450 20.63 -7.00 -14.60
N VAL A 451 19.32 -6.89 -14.37
CA VAL A 451 18.64 -7.58 -13.26
C VAL A 451 18.82 -9.09 -13.38
N GLY A 452 19.17 -9.74 -12.28
CA GLY A 452 19.52 -11.17 -12.22
C GLY A 452 20.95 -11.51 -12.71
N SER A 453 21.73 -10.54 -13.19
CA SER A 453 23.17 -10.74 -13.45
C SER A 453 23.98 -10.55 -12.16
N THR A 454 25.22 -11.05 -12.14
CA THR A 454 26.16 -10.68 -11.06
C THR A 454 26.54 -9.20 -11.16
N VAL A 455 26.89 -8.58 -10.03
CA VAL A 455 27.34 -7.18 -10.00
C VAL A 455 28.53 -6.91 -10.93
N ASP A 456 29.46 -7.84 -11.06
CA ASP A 456 30.63 -7.72 -11.94
C ASP A 456 30.25 -7.74 -13.43
N GLU A 457 29.37 -8.66 -13.83
CA GLU A 457 28.85 -8.73 -15.21
C GLU A 457 28.00 -7.51 -15.56
N ALA A 458 27.15 -7.07 -14.63
CA ALA A 458 26.31 -5.90 -14.76
C ALA A 458 27.16 -4.63 -14.96
N THR A 459 28.12 -4.40 -14.06
CA THR A 459 29.01 -3.24 -14.10
C THR A 459 29.82 -3.22 -15.40
N LYS A 460 30.45 -4.34 -15.76
CA LYS A 460 31.21 -4.47 -17.02
C LYS A 460 30.39 -4.20 -18.27
N LYS A 461 29.10 -4.55 -18.27
CA LYS A 461 28.18 -4.29 -19.40
C LYS A 461 27.79 -2.81 -19.47
N LEU A 462 27.54 -2.17 -18.33
CA LEU A 462 27.04 -0.79 -18.23
C LEU A 462 28.16 0.27 -18.39
N GLU A 463 29.37 -0.03 -17.92
CA GLU A 463 30.55 0.86 -18.09
C GLU A 463 31.22 0.72 -19.46
N GLY A 464 30.85 -0.29 -20.25
CA GLY A 464 31.43 -0.56 -21.57
C GLY A 464 31.19 0.57 -22.59
N ASP A 465 32.03 0.61 -23.63
CA ASP A 465 32.09 1.70 -24.63
C ASP A 465 30.74 2.10 -25.26
N GLU A 466 29.80 1.16 -25.33
CA GLU A 466 28.45 1.36 -25.86
C GLU A 466 27.58 2.28 -24.99
N TYR A 467 27.70 2.23 -23.66
CA TYR A 467 26.82 2.95 -22.72
C TYR A 467 27.57 3.94 -21.81
N GLN A 468 28.77 3.57 -21.36
CA GLN A 468 29.65 4.35 -20.47
C GLN A 468 28.96 4.92 -19.22
N PHE A 469 28.00 4.20 -18.63
CA PHE A 469 27.25 4.69 -17.48
C PHE A 469 28.13 4.79 -16.21
N ASP A 470 27.87 5.80 -15.37
CA ASP A 470 28.45 5.91 -14.02
C ASP A 470 27.67 4.97 -13.08
N VAL A 471 28.21 3.77 -12.87
CA VAL A 471 27.57 2.70 -12.09
C VAL A 471 27.79 2.91 -10.60
N LYS A 472 26.71 2.82 -9.82
CA LYS A 472 26.74 2.81 -8.36
C LYS A 472 26.03 1.58 -7.82
N THR A 473 26.46 1.08 -6.68
CA THR A 473 25.84 -0.07 -6.02
C THR A 473 25.29 0.33 -4.65
N VAL A 474 24.15 -0.26 -4.28
CA VAL A 474 23.55 -0.18 -2.95
C VAL A 474 23.16 -1.58 -2.50
N GLU A 475 23.51 -1.97 -1.27
CA GLU A 475 23.20 -3.30 -0.73
C GLU A 475 21.79 -3.35 -0.13
N LYS A 476 21.07 -4.45 -0.36
CA LYS A 476 19.74 -4.74 0.20
C LYS A 476 19.68 -6.20 0.64
N GLU A 477 19.24 -6.43 1.88
CA GLU A 477 19.05 -7.79 2.40
C GLU A 477 18.00 -8.54 1.57
N SER A 478 18.34 -9.76 1.12
CA SER A 478 17.52 -10.53 0.19
C SER A 478 17.80 -12.04 0.32
N PRO A 479 16.79 -12.91 0.09
CA PRO A 479 17.01 -14.36 0.00
C PRO A 479 17.70 -14.81 -1.30
N GLU A 480 17.87 -13.91 -2.27
CA GLU A 480 18.60 -14.16 -3.53
C GLU A 480 20.12 -14.29 -3.31
N ASP A 481 20.83 -14.92 -4.25
CA ASP A 481 22.28 -15.15 -4.17
C ASP A 481 23.06 -13.84 -3.92
N PRO A 482 23.91 -13.74 -2.88
CA PRO A 482 24.65 -12.53 -2.55
C PRO A 482 25.51 -12.01 -3.72
N GLY A 483 25.43 -10.71 -4.00
CA GLY A 483 26.11 -10.07 -5.13
C GLY A 483 25.36 -10.14 -6.47
N SER A 484 24.17 -10.74 -6.53
CA SER A 484 23.24 -10.61 -7.66
C SER A 484 22.60 -9.21 -7.71
N VAL A 485 22.27 -8.72 -8.89
CA VAL A 485 21.55 -7.45 -9.08
C VAL A 485 20.05 -7.69 -8.97
N LEU A 486 19.43 -7.15 -7.91
CA LEU A 486 18.00 -7.22 -7.65
C LEU A 486 17.21 -6.21 -8.49
N GLU A 487 17.71 -4.98 -8.57
CA GLU A 487 17.00 -3.85 -9.18
C GLU A 487 18.01 -2.91 -9.88
N GLN A 488 17.54 -2.20 -10.90
CA GLN A 488 18.29 -1.13 -11.55
C GLN A 488 17.43 0.14 -11.61
N SER A 489 18.03 1.28 -11.26
CA SER A 489 17.33 2.58 -11.19
C SER A 489 16.88 3.14 -12.54
N LEU A 490 17.59 2.82 -13.64
CA LEU A 490 17.17 3.20 -14.99
C LEU A 490 16.35 2.07 -15.62
N THR A 491 15.14 2.41 -16.09
CA THR A 491 14.21 1.45 -16.70
C THR A 491 14.81 0.80 -17.96
N PHE A 492 14.74 -0.53 -18.03
CA PHE A 492 15.11 -1.27 -19.24
C PHE A 492 14.35 -0.76 -20.47
N GLY A 493 15.07 -0.54 -21.58
CA GLY A 493 14.50 -0.06 -22.83
C GLY A 493 14.34 1.47 -22.92
N ALA A 494 14.60 2.23 -21.86
CA ALA A 494 14.57 3.69 -21.91
C ALA A 494 15.73 4.27 -22.74
N GLU A 495 15.49 5.33 -23.50
CA GLU A 495 16.55 6.11 -24.16
C GLU A 495 17.09 7.20 -23.21
N VAL A 496 18.33 7.03 -22.75
CA VAL A 496 19.01 7.98 -21.85
C VAL A 496 20.29 8.51 -22.48
N GLU A 497 20.81 9.64 -22.01
CA GLU A 497 22.10 10.15 -22.48
C GLU A 497 23.24 9.20 -22.08
N LYS A 498 24.14 8.89 -23.01
CA LYS A 498 25.39 8.15 -22.76
C LYS A 498 26.18 8.84 -21.63
N GLY A 499 26.72 8.08 -20.68
CA GLY A 499 27.32 8.66 -19.47
C GLY A 499 26.35 8.95 -18.30
N SER A 500 25.06 8.61 -18.45
CA SER A 500 24.09 8.71 -17.35
C SER A 500 24.48 7.88 -16.12
N LYS A 501 23.99 8.29 -14.94
CA LYS A 501 24.19 7.55 -13.68
C LYS A 501 23.19 6.42 -13.55
N ILE A 502 23.66 5.23 -13.20
CA ILE A 502 22.82 4.07 -12.91
C ILE A 502 23.19 3.46 -11.56
N THR A 503 22.26 3.52 -10.61
CA THR A 503 22.35 2.76 -9.36
C THR A 503 21.77 1.36 -9.56
N LEU A 504 22.49 0.35 -9.07
CA LEU A 504 22.10 -1.06 -8.98
C LEU A 504 21.89 -1.44 -7.51
N THR A 505 20.75 -2.04 -7.20
CA THR A 505 20.50 -2.66 -5.89
C THR A 505 21.02 -4.09 -5.93
N ILE A 506 21.98 -4.43 -5.06
CA ILE A 506 22.61 -5.76 -5.00
C ILE A 506 22.16 -6.54 -3.76
N ALA A 507 21.99 -7.86 -3.94
CA ALA A 507 21.60 -8.78 -2.89
C ALA A 507 22.69 -8.91 -1.83
N LYS A 508 22.28 -8.80 -0.57
CA LYS A 508 23.07 -9.06 0.62
C LYS A 508 22.44 -10.20 1.41
N GLU A 509 23.29 -11.08 1.93
CA GLU A 509 22.88 -12.19 2.80
C GLU A 509 22.05 -11.68 4.00
N VAL A 510 20.85 -12.24 4.20
CA VAL A 510 20.02 -11.97 5.38
C VAL A 510 20.69 -12.56 6.62
N LYS A 511 20.92 -11.73 7.64
CA LYS A 511 21.47 -12.20 8.90
C LYS A 511 20.43 -13.01 9.68
N LYS A 512 20.62 -14.33 9.72
CA LYS A 512 19.74 -15.25 10.46
C LYS A 512 19.76 -15.00 11.98
N SER A 513 18.64 -15.32 12.62
CA SER A 513 18.45 -15.30 14.07
C SER A 513 18.71 -16.68 14.66
N THR A 514 19.21 -16.74 15.90
CA THR A 514 19.44 -18.01 16.61
C THR A 514 18.29 -18.26 17.59
N VAL A 515 17.70 -19.45 17.57
CA VAL A 515 16.67 -19.84 18.55
C VAL A 515 17.28 -19.89 19.96
N PRO A 516 16.84 -19.05 20.92
CA PRO A 516 17.36 -19.07 22.29
C PRO A 516 16.91 -20.32 23.05
N ASP A 517 17.72 -20.76 24.02
CA ASP A 517 17.30 -21.80 24.97
C ASP A 517 16.40 -21.19 26.05
N VAL A 518 15.13 -21.57 26.00
CA VAL A 518 14.06 -21.14 26.92
C VAL A 518 13.57 -22.27 27.82
N THR A 519 14.30 -23.40 27.86
CA THR A 519 13.91 -24.60 28.61
C THR A 519 13.76 -24.29 30.11
N GLY A 520 12.67 -24.78 30.73
CA GLY A 520 12.37 -24.59 32.14
C GLY A 520 11.81 -23.20 32.53
N GLN A 521 11.64 -22.28 31.57
CA GLN A 521 10.94 -21.00 31.77
C GLN A 521 9.42 -21.18 31.67
N ASP A 522 8.65 -20.16 32.01
CA ASP A 522 7.21 -20.07 31.69
C ASP A 522 6.98 -19.58 30.24
N CYS A 523 5.74 -19.72 29.74
CA CYS A 523 5.35 -19.30 28.39
C CYS A 523 5.70 -17.84 28.05
N ASP A 524 5.42 -16.91 28.97
CA ASP A 524 5.46 -15.48 28.68
C ASP A 524 6.89 -14.96 28.71
N THR A 525 7.72 -15.45 29.64
CA THR A 525 9.17 -15.22 29.64
C THR A 525 9.82 -15.81 28.38
N ALA A 526 9.46 -17.03 27.99
CA ALA A 526 9.99 -17.67 26.78
C ALA A 526 9.62 -16.89 25.51
N LYS A 527 8.37 -16.44 25.39
CA LYS A 527 7.90 -15.56 24.29
C LYS A 527 8.69 -14.26 24.22
N GLN A 528 8.93 -13.60 25.36
CA GLN A 528 9.71 -12.36 25.40
C GLN A 528 11.15 -12.59 24.92
N GLN A 529 11.76 -13.73 25.28
CA GLN A 529 13.11 -14.08 24.79
C GLN A 529 13.15 -14.40 23.29
N MET A 530 12.11 -15.03 22.73
CA MET A 530 11.98 -15.21 21.27
C MET A 530 11.92 -13.85 20.57
N VAL A 531 11.05 -12.95 21.01
CA VAL A 531 10.90 -11.59 20.43
C VAL A 531 12.20 -10.79 20.55
N ALA A 532 12.93 -10.91 21.66
CA ALA A 532 14.24 -10.28 21.85
C ALA A 532 15.33 -10.79 20.89
N ASN A 533 15.17 -11.99 20.33
CA ASN A 533 16.04 -12.57 19.30
C ASN A 533 15.45 -12.42 17.87
N GLY A 534 14.39 -11.64 17.71
CA GLY A 534 13.75 -11.40 16.41
C GLY A 534 12.93 -12.59 15.90
N LEU A 535 12.38 -13.42 16.79
CA LEU A 535 11.56 -14.60 16.48
C LEU A 535 10.18 -14.49 17.12
N VAL A 536 9.20 -15.25 16.63
CA VAL A 536 7.83 -15.30 17.17
C VAL A 536 7.66 -16.56 18.03
N GLY A 537 7.32 -16.41 19.31
CA GLY A 537 7.07 -17.55 20.20
C GLY A 537 5.58 -17.92 20.28
N GLU A 538 5.22 -19.16 19.95
CA GLU A 538 3.86 -19.70 20.14
C GLU A 538 3.87 -20.86 21.13
N CYS A 539 3.07 -20.79 22.19
CA CYS A 539 3.05 -21.83 23.23
C CYS A 539 2.00 -22.91 22.93
N THR A 540 2.40 -24.17 23.05
CA THR A 540 1.53 -25.35 22.92
C THR A 540 1.71 -26.28 24.12
N GLU A 541 0.62 -26.72 24.75
CA GLU A 541 0.68 -27.67 25.86
C GLU A 541 0.94 -29.10 25.36
N ILE A 542 1.76 -29.86 26.08
CA ILE A 542 1.99 -31.29 25.91
C ILE A 542 1.90 -31.99 27.27
N ASP A 543 1.31 -33.19 27.30
CA ASP A 543 1.16 -33.94 28.56
C ASP A 543 2.53 -34.40 29.11
N THR A 544 2.72 -34.26 30.42
CA THR A 544 3.91 -34.74 31.15
C THR A 544 3.55 -35.45 32.46
N GLU A 545 4.38 -36.43 32.83
CA GLU A 545 4.31 -37.17 34.09
C GLU A 545 5.22 -36.55 35.19
N ASP A 546 6.08 -35.58 34.83
CA ASP A 546 6.99 -34.91 35.77
C ASP A 546 6.36 -33.63 36.35
N ASP A 547 6.00 -33.68 37.64
CA ASP A 547 5.48 -32.56 38.42
C ASP A 547 6.35 -31.29 38.36
N ASN A 548 7.65 -31.42 38.05
CA ASN A 548 8.55 -30.27 37.94
C ASN A 548 8.44 -29.52 36.61
N GLN A 549 7.76 -30.10 35.61
CA GLN A 549 7.62 -29.56 34.25
C GLN A 549 6.24 -28.93 33.99
N ASP A 550 5.28 -29.11 34.89
CA ASP A 550 3.95 -28.50 34.79
C ASP A 550 4.05 -26.96 34.72
N GLY A 551 3.42 -26.38 33.69
CA GLY A 551 3.49 -24.94 33.38
C GLY A 551 4.83 -24.43 32.83
N LYS A 552 5.81 -25.30 32.55
CA LYS A 552 7.15 -24.90 32.07
C LYS A 552 7.47 -25.41 30.67
N VAL A 553 8.35 -24.70 29.96
CA VAL A 553 8.85 -25.12 28.66
C VAL A 553 9.69 -26.39 28.78
N ILE A 554 9.28 -27.44 28.07
CA ILE A 554 10.00 -28.72 27.91
C ILE A 554 10.94 -28.67 26.70
N SER A 555 10.50 -28.10 25.58
CA SER A 555 11.32 -28.00 24.36
C SER A 555 10.83 -26.89 23.42
N THR A 556 11.59 -26.62 22.36
CA THR A 556 11.16 -25.77 21.24
C THR A 556 11.27 -26.49 19.90
N VAL A 557 10.47 -26.07 18.93
CA VAL A 557 10.55 -26.49 17.52
C VAL A 557 10.58 -25.24 16.63
N PRO A 558 11.68 -24.95 15.92
CA PRO A 558 12.98 -25.64 15.95
C PRO A 558 13.66 -25.64 17.33
N PRO A 559 14.53 -26.62 17.64
CA PRO A 559 15.22 -26.68 18.92
C PRO A 559 16.27 -25.57 19.08
N ALA A 560 16.56 -25.19 20.32
CA ALA A 560 17.52 -24.14 20.66
C ALA A 560 18.88 -24.30 19.95
N GLY A 561 19.47 -23.17 19.56
CA GLY A 561 20.72 -23.09 18.80
C GLY A 561 20.57 -23.21 17.28
N ASN A 562 19.40 -23.56 16.75
CA ASN A 562 19.15 -23.51 15.30
C ASN A 562 19.12 -22.09 14.76
N GLN A 563 19.48 -21.95 13.48
CA GLN A 563 19.29 -20.71 12.72
C GLN A 563 17.88 -20.70 12.11
N ALA A 564 17.16 -19.60 12.31
CA ALA A 564 15.85 -19.32 11.73
C ALA A 564 15.87 -17.91 11.12
N ASP A 565 14.98 -17.63 10.18
CA ASP A 565 14.91 -16.32 9.55
C ASP A 565 14.18 -15.32 10.48
N PRO A 566 14.52 -14.02 10.47
CA PRO A 566 13.89 -13.04 11.36
C PRO A 566 12.36 -12.98 11.14
N GLY A 567 11.60 -13.21 12.21
CA GLY A 567 10.15 -13.31 12.21
C GLY A 567 9.58 -14.74 12.18
N ASP A 568 10.42 -15.76 12.04
CA ASP A 568 9.97 -17.17 12.06
C ASP A 568 9.30 -17.55 13.40
N THR A 569 8.27 -18.40 13.30
CA THR A 569 7.57 -18.95 14.46
C THR A 569 8.32 -20.14 15.05
N VAL A 570 8.67 -20.02 16.33
CA VAL A 570 9.18 -21.10 17.17
C VAL A 570 8.04 -21.60 18.06
N THR A 571 7.65 -22.87 17.89
CA THR A 571 6.72 -23.54 18.80
C THR A 571 7.42 -23.84 20.12
N ILE A 572 6.86 -23.34 21.21
CA ILE A 572 7.31 -23.51 22.60
C ILE A 572 6.41 -24.58 23.24
N GLN A 573 6.95 -25.76 23.50
CA GLN A 573 6.20 -26.87 24.10
C GLN A 573 6.23 -26.78 25.62
N ILE A 574 5.07 -26.74 26.26
CA ILE A 574 4.90 -26.54 27.70
C ILE A 574 4.32 -27.80 28.33
N GLY A 575 4.92 -28.25 29.44
CA GLY A 575 4.40 -29.38 30.20
C GLY A 575 3.06 -29.06 30.83
N LYS A 576 2.11 -29.98 30.66
CA LYS A 576 0.82 -30.00 31.34
C LYS A 576 0.70 -31.33 32.08
N LYS A 577 0.35 -31.30 33.36
CA LYS A 577 0.09 -32.53 34.10
C LYS A 577 -1.13 -33.27 33.53
N ALA A 578 -0.95 -34.54 33.18
CA ALA A 578 -2.05 -35.39 32.72
C ALA A 578 -3.05 -35.66 33.87
N GLU A 579 -4.33 -35.34 33.67
CA GLU A 579 -5.39 -35.65 34.64
C GLU A 579 -5.82 -37.12 34.55
N VAL A 580 -5.72 -37.84 35.68
CA VAL A 580 -6.17 -39.24 35.78
C VAL A 580 -7.69 -39.28 35.94
N GLN A 581 -8.39 -39.89 34.97
CA GLN A 581 -9.86 -40.01 35.01
C GLN A 581 -10.31 -41.04 36.04
N GLN A 582 -10.81 -40.56 37.19
CA GLN A 582 -11.34 -41.45 38.23
C GLN A 582 -12.74 -41.98 37.91
N THR A 583 -12.95 -43.28 38.09
CA THR A 583 -14.23 -43.98 37.84
C THR A 583 -15.01 -44.19 39.15
N ASP A 584 -16.32 -43.87 39.14
CA ASP A 584 -17.21 -44.13 40.28
C ASP A 584 -17.52 -45.63 40.44
N VAL A 585 -17.41 -46.17 41.66
CA VAL A 585 -17.76 -47.56 42.00
C VAL A 585 -19.28 -47.70 42.12
N PRO A 586 -19.97 -48.50 41.28
CA PRO A 586 -21.41 -48.69 41.38
C PRO A 586 -21.83 -49.37 42.68
N ASN A 587 -22.99 -48.97 43.24
CA ASN A 587 -23.64 -49.71 44.31
C ASN A 587 -24.57 -50.78 43.71
N VAL A 588 -24.24 -52.04 43.98
CA VAL A 588 -24.97 -53.25 43.56
C VAL A 588 -25.58 -54.01 44.73
N THR A 589 -25.63 -53.44 45.94
CA THR A 589 -26.42 -54.01 47.04
C THR A 589 -27.90 -54.12 46.68
N GLN A 590 -28.59 -55.10 47.26
CA GLN A 590 -29.98 -55.52 46.97
C GLN A 590 -30.23 -56.05 45.54
N LYS A 591 -29.22 -56.08 44.66
CA LYS A 591 -29.33 -56.71 43.34
C LYS A 591 -29.03 -58.20 43.40
N THR A 592 -29.50 -58.94 42.40
CA THR A 592 -29.06 -60.32 42.19
C THR A 592 -27.59 -60.36 41.76
N VAL A 593 -26.90 -61.47 42.01
CA VAL A 593 -25.49 -61.66 41.61
C VAL A 593 -25.31 -61.53 40.10
N GLY A 594 -26.28 -61.97 39.29
CA GLY A 594 -26.25 -61.80 37.83
C GLY A 594 -26.27 -60.31 37.41
N GLU A 595 -27.19 -59.52 37.97
CA GLU A 595 -27.27 -58.07 37.71
C GLU A 595 -26.06 -57.31 38.26
N ALA A 596 -25.56 -57.71 39.44
CA ALA A 596 -24.40 -57.10 40.08
C ALA A 596 -23.13 -57.24 39.22
N LYS A 597 -22.88 -58.44 38.66
CA LYS A 597 -21.78 -58.68 37.71
C LYS A 597 -21.90 -57.79 36.47
N GLN A 598 -23.08 -57.73 35.86
CA GLN A 598 -23.31 -56.91 34.65
C GLN A 598 -23.04 -55.42 34.90
N ILE A 599 -23.52 -54.87 36.02
CA ILE A 599 -23.36 -53.44 36.34
C ILE A 599 -21.90 -53.09 36.66
N LEU A 600 -21.19 -53.95 37.40
CA LEU A 600 -19.78 -53.76 37.71
C LEU A 600 -18.92 -53.86 36.45
N GLN A 601 -19.14 -54.88 35.61
CA GLN A 601 -18.42 -55.06 34.34
C GLN A 601 -18.69 -53.93 33.34
N ALA A 602 -19.93 -53.42 33.26
CA ALA A 602 -20.27 -52.26 32.43
C ALA A 602 -19.57 -50.97 32.89
N ALA A 603 -19.18 -50.87 34.16
CA ALA A 603 -18.37 -49.80 34.73
C ALA A 603 -16.85 -50.13 34.76
N GLY A 604 -16.40 -51.19 34.09
CA GLY A 604 -15.00 -51.58 33.97
C GLY A 604 -14.43 -52.43 35.13
N PHE A 605 -15.23 -52.74 36.15
CA PHE A 605 -14.80 -53.53 37.32
C PHE A 605 -14.82 -55.03 37.03
N ASN A 606 -13.63 -55.58 36.75
CA ASN A 606 -13.46 -56.98 36.36
C ASN A 606 -13.05 -57.90 37.53
N ASN A 607 -12.42 -57.37 38.58
CA ASN A 607 -11.94 -58.14 39.73
C ASN A 607 -13.03 -58.30 40.81
N ILE A 608 -14.09 -59.06 40.48
CA ILE A 608 -15.21 -59.34 41.39
C ILE A 608 -14.94 -60.61 42.20
N GLN A 609 -14.96 -60.49 43.53
CA GLN A 609 -14.70 -61.57 44.49
C GLN A 609 -15.90 -61.76 45.43
N PHE A 610 -15.98 -62.90 46.12
CA PHE A 610 -17.04 -63.18 47.09
C PHE A 610 -16.47 -63.48 48.49
N THR A 611 -17.13 -62.97 49.53
CA THR A 611 -16.78 -63.27 50.92
C THR A 611 -16.98 -64.76 51.22
N ASN A 612 -16.06 -65.39 51.97
CA ASN A 612 -16.14 -66.81 52.33
C ASN A 612 -17.51 -67.17 52.92
N GLY A 613 -18.15 -68.21 52.37
CA GLY A 613 -19.47 -68.69 52.77
C GLY A 613 -20.66 -68.04 52.06
N SER A 614 -20.43 -67.12 51.13
CA SER A 614 -21.49 -66.47 50.33
C SER A 614 -21.98 -67.36 49.17
N ASP A 615 -23.27 -67.25 48.81
CA ASP A 615 -23.85 -68.00 47.67
C ASP A 615 -23.53 -67.28 46.34
N GLN A 616 -22.84 -67.97 45.43
CA GLN A 616 -22.36 -67.41 44.15
C GLN A 616 -23.31 -67.65 42.97
N SER A 617 -24.48 -68.28 43.20
CA SER A 617 -25.50 -68.43 42.17
C SER A 617 -26.03 -67.08 41.70
N ASP A 618 -26.32 -66.93 40.40
CA ASP A 618 -26.74 -65.64 39.85
C ASP A 618 -28.09 -65.15 40.42
N THR A 619 -28.85 -66.03 41.07
CA THR A 619 -30.10 -65.77 41.81
C THR A 619 -29.91 -65.30 43.26
N ALA A 620 -28.73 -65.44 43.85
CA ALA A 620 -28.45 -64.93 45.19
C ALA A 620 -28.46 -63.40 45.20
N VAL A 621 -28.78 -62.79 46.34
CA VAL A 621 -28.87 -61.33 46.50
C VAL A 621 -27.66 -60.79 47.23
N VAL A 622 -27.07 -59.70 46.72
CA VAL A 622 -25.96 -58.98 47.36
C VAL A 622 -26.47 -58.21 48.58
N ILE A 623 -26.02 -58.60 49.77
CA ILE A 623 -26.36 -57.94 51.05
C ILE A 623 -25.30 -56.94 51.51
N ALA A 624 -24.05 -57.09 51.07
CA ALA A 624 -23.00 -56.08 51.26
C ALA A 624 -21.99 -56.12 50.11
N GLN A 625 -21.34 -54.98 49.87
CA GLN A 625 -20.19 -54.86 48.97
C GLN A 625 -19.06 -54.11 49.67
N ASN A 626 -17.82 -54.36 49.26
CA ASN A 626 -16.65 -53.60 49.66
C ASN A 626 -15.76 -53.34 48.43
N PRO A 627 -15.42 -52.08 48.11
CA PRO A 627 -15.86 -50.82 48.73
C PRO A 627 -17.36 -50.55 48.56
N GLN A 628 -17.96 -49.85 49.53
CA GLN A 628 -19.39 -49.47 49.53
C GLN A 628 -19.74 -48.34 48.54
N GLY A 629 -18.73 -47.72 47.94
CA GLY A 629 -18.81 -46.62 46.98
C GLY A 629 -17.50 -45.83 46.98
N GLY A 630 -17.41 -44.81 46.12
CA GLY A 630 -16.23 -43.95 45.99
C GLY A 630 -15.72 -43.89 44.55
N LYS A 631 -14.58 -43.21 44.36
CA LYS A 631 -13.88 -43.09 43.07
C LYS A 631 -12.56 -43.84 43.11
N VAL A 632 -12.18 -44.47 42.00
CA VAL A 632 -10.91 -45.20 41.84
C VAL A 632 -10.23 -44.86 40.52
N ASP A 633 -8.89 -44.91 40.53
CA ASP A 633 -8.05 -44.55 39.39
C ASP A 633 -7.89 -45.70 38.37
N ASP A 634 -8.11 -46.95 38.81
CA ASP A 634 -8.07 -48.16 37.97
C ASP A 634 -9.22 -49.12 38.34
N PRO A 635 -10.38 -49.04 37.65
CA PRO A 635 -11.49 -49.95 37.90
C PRO A 635 -11.16 -51.40 37.51
N GLY A 636 -10.23 -51.63 36.57
CA GLY A 636 -9.87 -52.95 36.08
C GLY A 636 -9.20 -53.82 37.14
N ASN A 637 -8.24 -53.24 37.88
CA ASN A 637 -7.53 -53.93 38.97
C ASN A 637 -8.24 -53.81 40.34
N THR A 638 -9.12 -52.82 40.54
CA THR A 638 -9.84 -52.63 41.81
C THR A 638 -10.69 -53.85 42.17
N GLN A 639 -10.37 -54.48 43.31
CA GLN A 639 -11.12 -55.62 43.83
C GLN A 639 -12.47 -55.18 44.43
N ILE A 640 -13.57 -55.66 43.86
CA ILE A 640 -14.92 -55.52 44.44
C ILE A 640 -15.31 -56.84 45.11
N THR A 641 -15.46 -56.83 46.44
CA THR A 641 -15.85 -58.03 47.21
C THR A 641 -17.32 -57.97 47.58
N LEU A 642 -18.08 -58.99 47.19
CA LEU A 642 -19.53 -59.10 47.41
C LEU A 642 -19.83 -60.14 48.52
N GLN A 643 -20.76 -59.81 49.40
CA GLN A 643 -21.35 -60.75 50.35
C GLN A 643 -22.80 -61.00 49.93
N THR A 644 -23.16 -62.27 49.75
CA THR A 644 -24.43 -62.68 49.12
C THR A 644 -25.11 -63.80 49.89
N VAL A 645 -26.44 -63.80 49.85
CA VAL A 645 -27.29 -64.84 50.46
C VAL A 645 -28.40 -65.25 49.50
N ASN A 646 -28.84 -66.50 49.63
CA ASN A 646 -29.90 -67.07 48.83
C ASN A 646 -31.10 -67.40 49.73
N PHE A 647 -32.18 -66.66 49.54
CA PHE A 647 -33.46 -66.92 50.21
C PHE A 647 -34.16 -68.06 49.46
N GLY A 648 -33.79 -69.30 49.81
CA GLY A 648 -34.26 -70.50 49.15
C GLY A 648 -35.79 -70.53 49.01
N ASN A 649 -36.26 -70.77 47.79
CA ASN A 649 -37.67 -70.64 47.41
C ASN A 649 -38.52 -71.78 48.01
N GLY A 650 -38.90 -71.62 49.27
CA GLY A 650 -39.59 -72.63 50.09
C GLY A 650 -41.04 -72.84 49.68
N ASN A 651 -41.26 -73.62 48.62
CA ASN A 651 -42.58 -74.12 48.25
C ASN A 651 -43.09 -75.09 49.32
N ASN A 652 -44.00 -74.64 50.20
CA ASN A 652 -44.59 -75.47 51.24
C ASN A 652 -46.13 -75.35 51.23
N GLY A 653 -46.80 -76.45 50.87
CA GLY A 653 -48.26 -76.56 50.98
C GLY A 653 -48.64 -77.27 52.28
N GLY A 654 -49.57 -76.71 53.07
CA GLY A 654 -50.09 -77.39 54.26
C GLY A 654 -50.53 -76.48 55.40
N ASN A 655 -51.75 -75.95 55.29
CA ASN A 655 -52.76 -75.72 56.34
C ASN A 655 -52.32 -75.65 57.84
N GLY A 656 -52.63 -74.55 58.54
CA GLY A 656 -52.57 -74.49 60.01
C GLY A 656 -52.64 -73.08 60.62
N ASP A 657 -53.66 -72.84 61.45
CA ASP A 657 -54.09 -71.57 62.06
C ASP A 657 -53.07 -70.67 62.81
N ASN A 658 -53.53 -69.42 62.98
CA ASN A 658 -53.26 -68.48 64.09
C ASN A 658 -51.94 -67.67 64.13
N ASN A 659 -52.03 -66.47 63.54
CA ASN A 659 -51.92 -65.19 64.26
C ASN A 659 -50.67 -64.90 65.11
N GLY A 660 -49.71 -64.20 64.51
CA GLY A 660 -48.63 -63.48 65.20
C GLY A 660 -47.68 -62.84 64.18
N GLY A 661 -47.61 -61.51 64.10
CA GLY A 661 -46.92 -60.82 63.00
C GLY A 661 -46.42 -59.40 63.32
N ILE A 662 -45.27 -59.32 63.98
CA ILE A 662 -44.35 -58.16 64.11
C ILE A 662 -43.07 -58.57 63.37
N PHE A 663 -42.27 -57.73 62.69
CA PHE A 663 -42.07 -56.27 62.70
C PHE A 663 -42.32 -55.66 61.28
N GLY A 664 -42.13 -54.37 60.96
CA GLY A 664 -41.34 -53.28 61.58
C GLY A 664 -39.98 -53.12 60.91
#